data_AF-A0A5K7X824-F1
#
_entry.id   AF-A0A5K7X824-F1
#
_cell.length_a   1.000
_cell.length_b   1.000
_cell.length_c   1.000
_cell.angle_alpha   90.00
_cell.angle_beta   90.00
_cell.angle_gamma   90.00
#
_symmetry.space_group_name_H-M   'P 1'
#
loop_
_entity.id
_entity.type
_entity.pdbx_description
1 polymer ?
#
loop_
_entity_poly.entity_id
_entity_poly.type
_entity_poly.pdbx_seq_one_letter_code
_entity_poly.pdbx_strand_id
1 'polypeptide(L)'
;MLLANMSTVKVEQIDASSPRLTEVKSLWRQHSDTLGFFPDDAFHDYAHSRRILVAIVRGKFAGYLLYRLNHSKAVIVHLCVDANARQQGVTHALLDQLRSLAKDRRGILLKCRQDFDVSATWPRLGFARIRESAGRASKGSTLIHWWLDFGTPDLFDQPSDSDSLDAAIDANIFLDLMEDRNDETSGLMADWLHETVALCYTAELLNDLGRSNDEATRLQRRAEASQFKLLRCTPEDYHQAEAVLKPLFPKLPTPQDESDFRHLVRASASGANVFVTRDQPLLDQSQAVFDACGLSIVRPSELIGRVDTLLQEKQYQRRYVAGTKQISQTRISQLEQGLVQSISRGQESQRNLTSRLNCYLANPKLYECHSLANAQGETLAFYVLEKRSNQLAIPLLRVRQNRQAGTLLRYLLTGIVRRAILENASSVFLPESEVADGVEAACASIGFLPVDQGHAKIVLSGLLSAAQASELIPLTGASIDQLREALGQAATCPSTASIAEHLIWPAKIVDSALPCFIVPIRPSFAEHLFDEGLASDGLFGADVDLALNPESAYYRAARPGIITCPSRVLWYVSSSQTYTGSMSIRACSRVVELAKGTPKHLFQRFRRLGVYDWQDVLKTASGDLNKEIMAFRFDDSEPVGPIPLSKFQPVLRAHGVRTQLQSPVKIRGEAFAEIYALAFDTPEVR
;
A
#
# COMPACT_ATOMS: atom_id res chain seq x y z
N MET A 1 39.03 -39.07 17.90
CA MET A 1 38.31 -38.29 18.93
C MET A 1 38.68 -36.83 18.75
N LEU A 2 37.85 -36.07 18.03
CA LEU A 2 37.75 -34.59 18.02
C LEU A 2 36.67 -34.21 16.99
N LEU A 3 35.43 -34.59 17.29
CA LEU A 3 34.25 -33.92 16.75
C LEU A 3 34.25 -32.54 17.40
N ALA A 4 34.71 -31.53 16.68
CA ALA A 4 34.58 -30.14 17.10
C ALA A 4 33.08 -29.82 17.17
N ASN A 5 32.61 -29.53 18.40
CA ASN A 5 31.26 -29.07 18.70
C ASN A 5 30.81 -27.96 17.73
N MET A 6 29.98 -28.28 16.74
CA MET A 6 29.19 -27.28 16.04
C MET A 6 28.17 -26.74 17.05
N SER A 7 28.42 -25.54 17.58
CA SER A 7 27.47 -24.84 18.42
C SER A 7 26.21 -24.60 17.59
N THR A 8 25.12 -25.34 17.84
CA THR A 8 23.85 -25.11 17.16
C THR A 8 23.30 -23.75 17.57
N VAL A 9 23.31 -22.78 16.65
CA VAL A 9 22.67 -21.48 16.83
C VAL A 9 21.16 -21.69 16.71
N LYS A 10 20.40 -21.34 17.76
CA LYS A 10 18.93 -21.31 17.71
C LYS A 10 18.49 -19.89 17.37
N VAL A 11 17.57 -19.73 16.43
CA VAL A 11 16.94 -18.43 16.14
C VAL A 11 15.49 -18.47 16.58
N GLU A 12 15.04 -17.41 17.25
CA GLU A 12 13.64 -17.24 17.64
C GLU A 12 13.14 -15.85 17.28
N GLN A 13 11.89 -15.79 16.82
CA GLN A 13 11.19 -14.55 16.52
C GLN A 13 10.50 -14.08 17.80
N ILE A 14 10.78 -12.86 18.25
CA ILE A 14 10.30 -12.35 19.53
C ILE A 14 9.11 -11.40 19.35
N ASP A 15 8.26 -11.32 20.37
CA ASP A 15 7.23 -10.29 20.48
C ASP A 15 7.51 -9.30 21.62
N ALA A 16 6.63 -8.29 21.79
CA ALA A 16 6.81 -7.22 22.77
C ALA A 16 6.83 -7.70 24.24
N SER A 17 6.36 -8.92 24.52
CA SER A 17 6.39 -9.51 25.86
C SER A 17 7.69 -10.26 26.18
N SER A 18 8.56 -10.45 25.18
CA SER A 18 9.77 -11.23 25.33
C SER A 18 10.81 -10.53 26.21
N PRO A 19 11.38 -11.20 27.23
CA PRO A 19 12.47 -10.63 28.03
C PRO A 19 13.74 -10.38 27.22
N ARG A 20 13.88 -11.03 26.05
CA ARG A 20 15.00 -10.85 25.11
C ARG A 20 15.01 -9.47 24.46
N LEU A 21 13.90 -8.74 24.48
CA LEU A 21 13.84 -7.38 23.94
C LEU A 21 14.81 -6.44 24.68
N THR A 22 14.99 -6.63 25.99
CA THR A 22 15.95 -5.86 26.79
C THR A 22 17.40 -6.13 26.37
N GLU A 23 17.73 -7.39 26.04
CA GLU A 23 19.07 -7.76 25.54
C GLU A 23 19.34 -7.17 24.15
N VAL A 24 18.32 -7.16 23.27
CA VAL A 24 18.38 -6.49 21.96
C VAL A 24 18.69 -5.00 22.14
N LYS A 25 17.95 -4.29 22.99
CA LYS A 25 18.17 -2.87 23.29
C LYS A 25 19.57 -2.62 23.88
N SER A 26 20.05 -3.49 24.77
CA SER A 26 21.39 -3.39 25.35
C SER A 26 22.49 -3.56 24.30
N LEU A 27 22.37 -4.52 23.39
CA LEU A 27 23.38 -4.72 22.34
C LEU A 27 23.35 -3.59 21.30
N TRP A 28 22.17 -3.08 20.97
CA TRP A 28 22.04 -1.88 20.13
C TRP A 28 22.74 -0.67 20.74
N ARG A 29 22.54 -0.38 22.03
CA ARG A 29 23.18 0.77 22.72
C ARG A 29 24.72 0.71 22.67
N GLN A 30 25.31 -0.48 22.64
CA GLN A 30 26.77 -0.64 22.52
C GLN A 30 27.31 -0.33 21.10
N HIS A 31 26.43 -0.31 20.10
CA HIS A 31 26.77 -0.18 18.68
C HIS A 31 25.92 0.88 17.95
N SER A 32 25.32 1.82 18.69
CA SER A 32 24.46 2.87 18.16
C SER A 32 25.18 3.79 17.17
N ASP A 33 26.49 3.98 17.34
CA ASP A 33 27.32 4.79 16.43
C ASP A 33 27.35 4.25 15.00
N THR A 34 27.20 2.94 14.83
CA THR A 34 27.21 2.27 13.52
C THR A 34 25.81 1.95 13.02
N LEU A 35 24.89 1.62 13.93
CA LEU A 35 23.51 1.24 13.57
C LEU A 35 22.58 2.45 13.40
N GLY A 36 23.00 3.61 13.90
CA GLY A 36 22.17 4.80 14.01
C GLY A 36 21.27 4.76 15.24
N PHE A 37 20.78 5.95 15.62
CA PHE A 37 19.84 6.06 16.73
C PHE A 37 18.52 5.35 16.39
N PHE A 38 17.95 4.63 17.36
CA PHE A 38 16.67 3.95 17.22
C PHE A 38 15.85 4.04 18.52
N PRO A 39 14.67 4.67 18.51
CA PRO A 39 13.89 4.91 19.72
C PRO A 39 13.41 3.62 20.40
N ASP A 40 13.27 3.69 21.72
CA ASP A 40 12.79 2.58 22.55
C ASP A 40 11.36 2.12 22.15
N ASP A 41 10.48 3.05 21.78
CA ASP A 41 9.12 2.78 21.29
C ASP A 41 9.12 2.09 19.93
N ALA A 42 10.05 2.45 19.04
CA ALA A 42 10.19 1.79 17.75
C ALA A 42 10.60 0.30 17.93
N PHE A 43 11.43 -0.02 18.93
CA PHE A 43 11.69 -1.44 19.27
C PHE A 43 10.42 -2.17 19.69
N HIS A 44 9.54 -1.53 20.47
CA HIS A 44 8.26 -2.12 20.87
C HIS A 44 7.34 -2.35 19.67
N ASP A 45 7.23 -1.40 18.74
CA ASP A 45 6.42 -1.55 17.52
C ASP A 45 6.88 -2.72 16.64
N TYR A 46 8.20 -2.85 16.45
CA TYR A 46 8.77 -3.97 15.72
C TYR A 46 8.58 -5.29 16.45
N ALA A 47 8.70 -5.32 17.77
CA ALA A 47 8.43 -6.51 18.56
C ALA A 47 6.93 -6.89 18.49
N HIS A 48 6.00 -5.94 18.60
CA HIS A 48 4.57 -6.19 18.43
C HIS A 48 4.25 -6.82 17.06
N SER A 49 4.94 -6.35 16.02
CA SER A 49 4.81 -6.88 14.66
C SER A 49 5.62 -8.17 14.41
N ARG A 50 6.28 -8.72 15.44
CA ARG A 50 7.18 -9.88 15.37
C ARG A 50 8.31 -9.71 14.35
N ARG A 51 8.85 -8.51 14.21
CA ARG A 51 9.86 -8.16 13.19
C ARG A 51 11.31 -8.18 13.73
N ILE A 52 11.52 -8.88 14.84
CA ILE A 52 12.84 -9.03 15.48
C ILE A 52 13.15 -10.52 15.62
N LEU A 53 14.28 -10.93 15.07
CA LEU A 53 14.86 -12.26 15.23
C LEU A 53 16.02 -12.18 16.23
N VAL A 54 16.07 -13.10 17.17
CA VAL A 54 17.12 -13.22 18.17
C VAL A 54 17.86 -14.54 17.97
N ALA A 55 19.19 -14.48 17.95
CA ALA A 55 20.04 -15.65 17.92
C ALA A 55 20.52 -16.01 19.33
N ILE A 56 20.49 -17.30 19.63
CA ILE A 56 20.88 -17.88 20.91
C ILE A 56 21.93 -18.95 20.66
N VAL A 57 23.08 -18.81 21.32
CA VAL A 57 24.16 -19.80 21.29
C VAL A 57 24.35 -20.33 22.70
N ARG A 58 24.18 -21.66 22.87
CA ARG A 58 24.30 -22.35 24.17
C ARG A 58 23.45 -21.69 25.28
N GLY A 59 22.23 -21.28 24.93
CA GLY A 59 21.28 -20.64 25.86
C GLY A 59 21.51 -19.14 26.13
N LYS A 60 22.59 -18.55 25.60
CA LYS A 60 22.91 -17.13 25.74
C LYS A 60 22.56 -16.34 24.48
N PHE A 61 22.08 -15.12 24.67
CA PHE A 61 21.87 -14.16 23.59
C PHE A 61 23.18 -13.91 22.84
N ALA A 62 23.11 -13.95 21.51
CA ALA A 62 24.28 -13.89 20.64
C ALA A 62 24.17 -12.80 19.56
N GLY A 63 22.99 -12.23 19.35
CA GLY A 63 22.75 -11.20 18.35
C GLY A 63 21.29 -11.13 17.94
N TYR A 64 20.97 -10.14 17.10
CA TYR A 64 19.63 -9.93 16.59
C TYR A 64 19.63 -9.42 15.15
N LEU A 65 18.50 -9.62 14.49
CA LEU A 65 18.18 -9.06 13.19
C LEU A 65 16.80 -8.40 13.28
N LEU A 66 16.74 -7.10 12.96
CA LEU A 66 15.52 -6.32 12.87
C LEU A 66 15.24 -6.02 11.39
N TYR A 67 14.05 -6.36 10.92
CA TYR A 67 13.72 -6.30 9.49
C TYR A 67 12.33 -5.76 9.23
N ARG A 68 12.09 -5.34 8.00
CA ARG A 68 10.79 -4.95 7.46
C ARG A 68 10.39 -5.87 6.33
N LEU A 69 9.09 -5.97 6.10
CA LEU A 69 8.52 -6.75 5.00
C LEU A 69 7.64 -5.82 4.17
N ASN A 70 7.99 -5.68 2.90
CA ASN A 70 7.16 -5.08 1.87
C ASN A 70 6.47 -6.19 1.05
N HIS A 71 5.58 -5.78 0.14
CA HIS A 71 4.88 -6.70 -0.77
C HIS A 71 5.87 -7.55 -1.59
N SER A 72 6.94 -6.95 -2.10
CA SER A 72 7.88 -7.61 -3.00
C SER A 72 9.22 -8.02 -2.38
N LYS A 73 9.60 -7.47 -1.22
CA LYS A 73 10.94 -7.68 -0.64
C LYS A 73 10.98 -7.55 0.88
N ALA A 74 12.00 -8.15 1.50
CA ALA A 74 12.36 -7.87 2.89
C ALA A 74 13.45 -6.79 2.93
N VAL A 75 13.50 -5.98 3.99
CA VAL A 75 14.53 -4.96 4.18
C VAL A 75 15.16 -5.15 5.56
N ILE A 76 16.48 -5.32 5.62
CA ILE A 76 17.21 -5.36 6.90
C ILE A 76 17.39 -3.92 7.40
N VAL A 77 16.94 -3.66 8.62
CA VAL A 77 17.12 -2.37 9.30
C VAL A 77 18.34 -2.46 10.21
N HIS A 78 18.39 -3.47 11.09
CA HIS A 78 19.56 -3.76 11.92
C HIS A 78 19.98 -5.22 11.78
N LEU A 79 21.29 -5.45 11.78
CA LEU A 79 21.89 -6.75 12.01
C LEU A 79 23.07 -6.55 12.96
N CYS A 80 22.97 -7.07 14.17
CA CYS A 80 24.02 -6.91 15.17
C CYS A 80 24.32 -8.26 15.83
N VAL A 81 25.60 -8.58 15.96
CA VAL A 81 26.09 -9.82 16.58
C VAL A 81 27.03 -9.44 17.71
N ASP A 82 26.79 -10.01 18.88
CA ASP A 82 27.64 -9.81 20.06
C ASP A 82 29.09 -10.17 19.73
N ALA A 83 30.04 -9.35 20.18
CA ALA A 83 31.46 -9.53 19.88
C ALA A 83 31.97 -10.94 20.24
N ASN A 84 31.46 -11.52 21.35
CA ASN A 84 31.85 -12.84 21.84
C ASN A 84 31.21 -14.00 21.05
N ALA A 85 30.23 -13.70 20.19
CA ALA A 85 29.51 -14.67 19.37
C ALA A 85 29.84 -14.55 17.86
N ARG A 86 30.78 -13.67 17.48
CA ARG A 86 31.25 -13.54 16.10
C ARG A 86 31.95 -14.82 15.63
N GLN A 87 31.91 -15.06 14.32
CA GLN A 87 32.46 -16.25 13.65
C GLN A 87 31.84 -17.60 14.08
N GLN A 88 30.74 -17.60 14.83
CA GLN A 88 30.03 -18.82 15.25
C GLN A 88 28.79 -19.13 14.38
N GLY A 89 28.73 -18.59 13.15
CA GLY A 89 27.60 -18.81 12.24
C GLY A 89 26.31 -18.04 12.59
N VAL A 90 26.34 -17.14 13.60
CA VAL A 90 25.17 -16.38 14.06
C VAL A 90 24.52 -15.56 12.93
N THR A 91 25.32 -14.84 12.16
CA THR A 91 24.85 -14.05 11.01
C THR A 91 24.14 -14.92 9.98
N HIS A 92 24.72 -16.08 9.64
CA HIS A 92 24.10 -17.02 8.71
C HIS A 92 22.76 -17.53 9.23
N ALA A 93 22.70 -17.95 10.49
CA ALA A 93 21.45 -18.44 11.09
C ALA A 93 20.34 -17.38 11.08
N LEU A 94 20.67 -16.12 11.42
CA LEU A 94 19.71 -15.01 11.36
C LEU A 94 19.22 -14.73 9.94
N LEU A 95 20.13 -14.73 8.96
CA LEU A 95 19.79 -14.53 7.55
C LEU A 95 18.98 -15.69 6.98
N ASP A 96 19.31 -16.93 7.31
CA ASP A 96 18.58 -18.12 6.84
C ASP A 96 17.15 -18.15 7.40
N GLN A 97 16.97 -17.73 8.66
CA GLN A 97 15.63 -17.56 9.23
C GLN A 97 14.86 -16.44 8.50
N LEU A 98 15.50 -15.30 8.20
CA LEU A 98 14.86 -14.24 7.42
C LEU A 98 14.52 -14.70 6.01
N ARG A 99 15.40 -15.45 5.34
CA ARG A 99 15.14 -16.06 4.01
C ARG A 99 13.93 -16.98 4.07
N SER A 100 13.82 -17.83 5.08
CA SER A 100 12.64 -18.69 5.25
C SER A 100 11.35 -17.88 5.44
N LEU A 101 11.40 -16.75 6.17
CA LEU A 101 10.24 -15.86 6.37
C LEU A 101 9.91 -15.01 5.14
N ALA A 102 10.91 -14.78 4.29
CA ALA A 102 10.82 -14.01 3.06
C ALA A 102 10.75 -14.87 1.79
N LYS A 103 10.62 -16.19 1.91
CA LYS A 103 10.67 -17.14 0.78
C LYS A 103 9.68 -16.85 -0.35
N ASP A 104 8.55 -16.22 -0.02
CA ASP A 104 7.50 -15.84 -0.95
C ASP A 104 7.71 -14.40 -1.49
N ARG A 105 8.90 -13.81 -1.33
CA ARG A 105 9.28 -12.47 -1.82
C ARG A 105 10.44 -12.59 -2.81
N ARG A 106 10.77 -11.51 -3.50
CA ARG A 106 11.86 -11.50 -4.49
C ARG A 106 13.26 -11.57 -3.90
N GLY A 107 13.43 -11.06 -2.68
CA GLY A 107 14.75 -10.98 -2.07
C GLY A 107 14.81 -10.11 -0.84
N ILE A 108 16.04 -9.80 -0.43
CA ILE A 108 16.37 -9.03 0.77
C ILE A 108 17.22 -7.82 0.38
N LEU A 109 16.77 -6.62 0.73
CA LEU A 109 17.50 -5.37 0.59
C LEU A 109 18.14 -4.97 1.92
N LEU A 110 19.31 -4.35 1.88
CA LEU A 110 19.84 -3.58 2.99
C LEU A 110 20.62 -2.36 2.50
N LYS A 111 20.76 -1.37 3.38
CA LYS A 111 21.57 -0.18 3.12
C LYS A 111 22.70 -0.12 4.15
N CYS A 112 23.91 0.08 3.68
CA CYS A 112 25.09 0.16 4.53
C CYS A 112 25.99 1.27 4.03
N ARG A 113 26.54 2.08 4.94
CA ARG A 113 27.54 3.07 4.54
C ARG A 113 28.79 2.38 4.01
N GLN A 114 29.40 3.01 3.00
CA GLN A 114 30.59 2.50 2.36
C GLN A 114 31.81 2.50 3.31
N ASP A 115 31.88 3.46 4.22
CA ASP A 115 33.00 3.68 5.13
C ASP A 115 32.99 2.76 6.37
N PHE A 116 31.97 1.92 6.53
CA PHE A 116 31.93 0.94 7.61
C PHE A 116 32.64 -0.37 7.23
N ASP A 117 33.46 -0.89 8.13
CA ASP A 117 34.18 -2.16 7.96
C ASP A 117 33.25 -3.33 7.60
N VAL A 118 32.01 -3.31 8.10
CA VAL A 118 31.00 -4.34 7.83
C VAL A 118 30.58 -4.38 6.36
N SER A 119 30.75 -3.30 5.60
CA SER A 119 30.37 -3.20 4.18
C SER A 119 31.04 -4.29 3.33
N ALA A 120 32.28 -4.66 3.65
CA ALA A 120 33.03 -5.73 2.97
C ALA A 120 32.49 -7.15 3.26
N THR A 121 31.56 -7.31 4.21
CA THR A 121 30.99 -8.61 4.60
C THR A 121 29.81 -9.01 3.72
N TRP A 122 29.03 -8.05 3.21
CA TRP A 122 27.81 -8.33 2.45
C TRP A 122 28.01 -9.16 1.17
N PRO A 123 29.06 -8.94 0.35
CA PRO A 123 29.35 -9.80 -0.79
C PRO A 123 29.53 -11.28 -0.42
N ARG A 124 30.17 -11.55 0.73
CA ARG A 124 30.41 -12.92 1.22
C ARG A 124 29.14 -13.62 1.66
N LEU A 125 28.10 -12.85 1.98
CA LEU A 125 26.77 -13.35 2.36
C LEU A 125 25.83 -13.49 1.15
N GLY A 126 26.34 -13.23 -0.06
CA GLY A 126 25.61 -13.37 -1.33
C GLY A 126 24.89 -12.09 -1.78
N PHE A 127 25.09 -10.95 -1.12
CA PHE A 127 24.49 -9.69 -1.55
C PHE A 127 25.30 -9.06 -2.68
N ALA A 128 24.60 -8.57 -3.72
CA ALA A 128 25.17 -7.79 -4.79
C ALA A 128 24.96 -6.28 -4.56
N ARG A 129 25.91 -5.46 -4.99
CA ARG A 129 25.79 -4.00 -4.98
C ARG A 129 24.95 -3.55 -6.17
N ILE A 130 23.82 -2.91 -5.93
CA ILE A 130 22.87 -2.50 -6.99
C ILE A 130 22.74 -1.00 -7.20
N ARG A 131 23.01 -0.18 -6.17
CA ARG A 131 22.84 1.28 -6.21
C ARG A 131 23.69 2.00 -5.15
N GLU A 132 23.94 3.29 -5.37
CA GLU A 132 24.56 4.21 -4.42
C GLU A 132 23.67 5.45 -4.21
N SER A 133 23.74 6.04 -3.01
CA SER A 133 23.01 7.26 -2.66
C SER A 133 23.79 8.10 -1.63
N ALA A 134 23.46 9.40 -1.54
CA ALA A 134 24.00 10.27 -0.48
C ALA A 134 23.30 9.98 0.86
N GLY A 135 24.04 10.00 1.97
CA GLY A 135 23.53 9.90 3.35
C GLY A 135 23.28 11.25 4.02
N ARG A 136 22.67 11.24 5.22
CA ARG A 136 22.23 12.46 5.96
C ARG A 136 23.29 13.09 6.85
N ALA A 137 24.38 12.38 7.13
CA ALA A 137 25.41 12.87 8.02
C ALA A 137 26.03 14.19 7.51
N SER A 138 26.31 15.12 8.43
CA SER A 138 26.87 16.45 8.13
C SER A 138 28.17 16.45 7.31
N LYS A 139 28.87 15.31 7.24
CA LYS A 139 30.11 15.10 6.48
C LYS A 139 29.93 14.50 5.08
N GLY A 140 28.70 14.22 4.62
CA GLY A 140 28.44 13.63 3.30
C GLY A 140 28.97 12.20 3.20
N SER A 141 28.18 11.22 3.65
CA SER A 141 28.54 9.79 3.55
C SER A 141 27.88 9.14 2.32
N THR A 142 28.54 8.14 1.72
CA THR A 142 27.97 7.36 0.61
C THR A 142 27.33 6.08 1.16
N LEU A 143 26.05 5.88 0.84
CA LEU A 143 25.27 4.69 1.19
C LEU A 143 25.24 3.72 0.01
N ILE A 144 25.55 2.45 0.29
CA ILE A 144 25.48 1.36 -0.67
C ILE A 144 24.20 0.57 -0.43
N HIS A 145 23.47 0.31 -1.52
CA HIS A 145 22.32 -0.59 -1.54
C HIS A 145 22.75 -1.99 -1.96
N TRP A 146 22.49 -2.94 -1.07
CA TRP A 146 22.87 -4.35 -1.21
C TRP A 146 21.62 -5.20 -1.39
N TRP A 147 21.59 -6.02 -2.43
CA TRP A 147 20.46 -6.88 -2.78
C TRP A 147 20.86 -8.36 -2.76
N LEU A 148 20.11 -9.16 -2.02
CA LEU A 148 20.16 -10.61 -2.09
C LEU A 148 18.94 -11.10 -2.84
N ASP A 149 19.15 -11.55 -4.07
CA ASP A 149 18.13 -12.05 -4.97
C ASP A 149 17.77 -13.53 -4.66
N PHE A 150 16.49 -13.87 -4.75
CA PHE A 150 15.99 -15.25 -4.65
C PHE A 150 15.75 -15.91 -6.02
N GLY A 151 16.10 -15.24 -7.12
CA GLY A 151 16.02 -15.76 -8.48
C GLY A 151 14.63 -15.65 -9.11
N THR A 152 13.80 -14.73 -8.61
CA THR A 152 12.50 -14.40 -9.22
C THR A 152 12.68 -13.29 -10.26
N PRO A 153 12.09 -13.40 -11.46
CA PRO A 153 12.20 -12.41 -12.52
C PRO A 153 11.77 -11.03 -12.03
N ASP A 154 12.56 -10.02 -12.41
CA ASP A 154 12.24 -8.61 -12.17
C ASP A 154 11.08 -8.17 -13.08
N LEU A 155 9.85 -8.56 -12.74
CA LEU A 155 8.64 -8.00 -13.34
C LEU A 155 8.42 -6.59 -12.81
N PHE A 156 9.22 -5.62 -13.24
CA PHE A 156 9.09 -4.20 -12.87
C PHE A 156 9.42 -3.87 -11.40
N ASP A 157 10.72 -3.79 -11.07
CA ASP A 157 11.20 -2.83 -10.06
C ASP A 157 12.33 -2.02 -10.69
N GLN A 158 11.97 -0.95 -11.38
CA GLN A 158 12.75 0.26 -11.12
C GLN A 158 12.21 0.83 -9.81
N PRO A 159 13.04 1.08 -8.79
CA PRO A 159 12.60 1.93 -7.69
C PRO A 159 12.22 3.27 -8.32
N SER A 160 10.93 3.58 -8.41
CA SER A 160 10.48 4.91 -8.79
C SER A 160 11.17 5.91 -7.88
N ASP A 161 11.86 6.88 -8.48
CA ASP A 161 12.78 7.78 -7.80
C ASP A 161 12.07 8.86 -6.94
N SER A 162 10.84 8.65 -6.46
CA SER A 162 10.13 9.65 -5.64
C SER A 162 9.06 9.13 -4.66
N ASP A 163 9.22 7.92 -4.11
CA ASP A 163 8.30 7.40 -3.09
C ASP A 163 8.50 7.97 -1.66
N SER A 164 9.39 8.95 -1.47
CA SER A 164 9.68 9.52 -0.14
C SER A 164 8.47 10.22 0.50
N LEU A 165 8.14 9.91 1.75
CA LEU A 165 7.14 10.62 2.55
C LEU A 165 7.61 12.05 2.84
N ASP A 166 6.86 13.06 2.44
CA ASP A 166 7.10 14.43 2.89
C ASP A 166 6.59 14.54 4.35
N ALA A 167 7.52 14.56 5.30
CA ALA A 167 7.26 14.71 6.72
C ALA A 167 7.59 16.15 7.15
N ALA A 168 6.56 16.96 7.36
CA ALA A 168 6.67 18.31 7.89
C ALA A 168 7.02 18.25 9.38
N ILE A 169 8.15 18.83 9.77
CA ILE A 169 8.59 18.90 11.16
C ILE A 169 8.13 20.20 11.82
N ASP A 170 7.69 20.07 13.06
CA ASP A 170 7.42 21.18 13.97
C ASP A 170 8.73 21.87 14.42
N ALA A 171 8.63 23.12 14.91
CA ALA A 171 9.76 23.93 15.35
C ALA A 171 10.56 23.28 16.48
N ASN A 172 9.87 22.67 17.46
CA ASN A 172 10.54 21.97 18.56
C ASN A 172 11.33 20.74 18.08
N ILE A 173 10.83 20.04 17.06
CA ILE A 173 11.53 18.89 16.46
C ILE A 173 12.76 19.39 15.68
N PHE A 174 12.62 20.49 14.94
CA PHE A 174 13.76 21.10 14.25
C PHE A 174 14.88 21.51 15.21
N LEU A 175 14.54 22.21 16.30
CA LEU A 175 15.54 22.65 17.29
C LEU A 175 16.26 21.45 17.92
N ASP A 176 15.51 20.41 18.30
CA ASP A 176 16.09 19.17 18.83
C ASP A 176 17.08 18.51 17.86
N LEU A 177 16.75 18.45 16.57
CA LEU A 177 17.63 17.87 15.54
C LEU A 177 18.96 18.61 15.43
N MET A 178 18.92 19.94 15.56
CA MET A 178 20.11 20.78 15.39
C MET A 178 20.97 20.85 16.65
N GLU A 179 20.35 20.69 17.82
CA GLU A 179 21.02 20.80 19.11
C GLU A 179 21.33 19.44 19.75
N ASP A 180 20.94 18.34 19.09
CA ASP A 180 21.05 16.95 19.55
C ASP A 180 20.55 16.79 21.00
N ARG A 181 19.44 17.47 21.32
CA ARG A 181 18.91 17.57 22.69
C ARG A 181 18.01 16.43 23.09
N ASN A 182 17.52 15.66 22.12
CA ASN A 182 16.53 14.63 22.37
C ASN A 182 16.75 13.39 21.50
N ASP A 183 17.05 12.30 22.20
CA ASP A 183 17.21 10.96 21.67
C ASP A 183 16.06 10.57 20.71
N GLU A 184 14.79 10.76 21.09
CA GLU A 184 13.61 10.40 20.27
C GLU A 184 13.66 11.04 18.86
N THR A 185 14.09 12.30 18.80
CA THR A 185 14.14 13.11 17.59
C THR A 185 15.35 12.77 16.71
N SER A 186 16.52 12.48 17.32
CA SER A 186 17.76 12.16 16.60
C SER A 186 17.64 10.93 15.70
N GLY A 187 16.71 10.01 16.00
CA GLY A 187 16.39 8.86 15.15
C GLY A 187 15.91 9.19 13.73
N LEU A 188 15.33 10.38 13.52
CA LEU A 188 14.86 10.81 12.20
C LEU A 188 16.01 11.08 11.21
N MET A 189 17.24 11.22 11.71
CA MET A 189 18.44 11.41 10.90
C MET A 189 19.11 10.11 10.48
N ALA A 190 18.58 8.95 10.89
CA ALA A 190 19.16 7.66 10.53
C ALA A 190 19.19 7.45 9.01
N ASP A 191 20.33 6.99 8.50
CA ASP A 191 20.60 6.87 7.05
C ASP A 191 19.59 5.98 6.32
N TRP A 192 19.09 4.94 6.99
CA TRP A 192 18.11 4.02 6.40
C TRP A 192 16.74 4.67 6.13
N LEU A 193 16.41 5.79 6.78
CA LEU A 193 15.19 6.57 6.54
C LEU A 193 15.34 7.56 5.37
N HIS A 194 16.56 7.84 4.90
CA HIS A 194 16.83 9.03 4.09
C HIS A 194 16.03 9.13 2.79
N GLU A 195 15.97 8.05 2.04
CA GLU A 195 15.24 7.98 0.78
C GLU A 195 13.75 7.71 0.98
N THR A 196 13.34 7.34 2.20
CA THR A 196 11.98 6.92 2.50
C THR A 196 11.14 8.04 3.10
N VAL A 197 11.77 9.00 3.78
CA VAL A 197 11.09 10.13 4.41
C VAL A 197 11.84 11.41 4.11
N ALA A 198 11.32 12.33 3.30
CA ALA A 198 11.88 13.67 3.16
C ALA A 198 11.46 14.53 4.37
N LEU A 199 12.40 14.92 5.22
CA LEU A 199 12.12 15.88 6.29
C LEU A 199 11.98 17.27 5.67
N CYS A 200 10.85 17.90 5.95
CA CYS A 200 10.47 19.17 5.35
C CYS A 200 10.09 20.19 6.43
N TYR A 201 10.24 21.47 6.14
CA TYR A 201 9.80 22.55 7.03
C TYR A 201 8.78 23.45 6.34
N THR A 202 8.00 24.18 7.13
CA THR A 202 7.00 25.14 6.62
C THR A 202 7.49 26.57 6.79
N ALA A 203 6.86 27.52 6.10
CA ALA A 203 7.17 28.94 6.27
C ALA A 203 6.94 29.44 7.72
N GLU A 204 6.11 28.75 8.52
CA GLU A 204 5.89 29.13 9.93
C GLU A 204 7.17 28.94 10.76
N LEU A 205 8.00 27.94 10.44
CA LEU A 205 9.29 27.75 11.11
C LEU A 205 10.16 29.00 11.01
N LEU A 206 10.14 29.69 9.86
CA LEU A 206 10.93 30.90 9.66
C LEU A 206 10.47 32.05 10.57
N ASN A 207 9.17 32.14 10.87
CA ASN A 207 8.64 33.12 11.82
C ASN A 207 9.12 32.81 13.24
N ASP A 208 9.12 31.54 13.62
CA ASP A 208 9.52 31.09 14.96
C ASP A 208 11.03 31.26 15.18
N LEU A 209 11.86 30.93 14.18
CA LEU A 209 13.28 31.24 14.19
C LEU A 209 13.55 32.76 14.28
N GLY A 210 12.65 33.58 13.73
CA GLY A 210 12.71 35.04 13.78
C GLY A 210 12.50 35.65 15.17
N ARG A 211 11.93 34.90 16.13
CA ARG A 211 11.65 35.38 17.49
C ARG A 211 12.89 35.52 18.37
N SER A 212 14.03 34.95 17.96
CA SER A 212 15.29 35.12 18.69
C SER A 212 15.80 36.57 18.59
N ASN A 213 16.22 37.12 19.72
CA ASN A 213 16.82 38.46 19.80
C ASN A 213 18.28 38.50 19.32
N ASP A 214 18.92 37.35 19.11
CA ASP A 214 20.30 37.25 18.63
C ASP A 214 20.35 37.03 17.11
N GLU A 215 20.96 37.98 16.39
CA GLU A 215 21.10 37.94 14.94
C GLU A 215 21.98 36.77 14.46
N ALA A 216 23.05 36.44 15.19
CA ALA A 216 23.95 35.35 14.81
C ALA A 216 23.22 34.01 14.86
N THR A 217 22.48 33.75 15.95
CA THR A 217 21.62 32.56 16.09
C THR A 217 20.56 32.48 14.99
N ARG A 218 19.91 33.60 14.62
CA ARG A 218 18.90 33.61 13.53
C ARG A 218 19.49 33.23 12.18
N LEU A 219 20.64 33.79 11.82
CA LEU A 219 21.31 33.49 10.55
C LEU A 219 21.76 32.03 10.49
N GLN A 220 22.34 31.52 11.58
CA GLN A 220 22.75 30.13 11.69
C GLN A 220 21.55 29.17 11.52
N ARG A 221 20.48 29.37 12.30
CA ARG A 221 19.29 28.51 12.25
C ARG A 221 18.60 28.52 10.89
N ARG A 222 18.62 29.67 10.19
CA ARG A 222 18.08 29.78 8.83
C ARG A 222 18.92 29.01 7.82
N ALA A 223 20.24 29.03 7.95
CA ALA A 223 21.14 28.23 7.11
C ALA A 223 20.93 26.72 7.36
N GLU A 224 20.79 26.31 8.62
CA GLU A 224 20.46 24.93 9.00
C GLU A 224 19.11 24.46 8.44
N ALA A 225 18.06 25.28 8.56
CA ALA A 225 16.73 24.97 8.01
C ALA A 225 16.75 24.78 6.49
N SER A 226 17.62 25.51 5.77
CA SER A 226 17.74 25.42 4.31
C SER A 226 18.27 24.08 3.78
N GLN A 227 18.78 23.22 4.66
CA GLN A 227 19.17 21.85 4.33
C GLN A 227 17.95 20.93 4.14
N PHE A 228 16.79 21.33 4.66
CA PHE A 228 15.53 20.60 4.53
C PHE A 228 14.68 21.16 3.37
N LYS A 229 13.70 20.38 2.90
CA LYS A 229 12.77 20.83 1.86
C LYS A 229 11.77 21.83 2.43
N LEU A 230 11.67 23.02 1.84
CA LEU A 230 10.61 23.99 2.18
C LEU A 230 9.30 23.61 1.51
N LEU A 231 8.26 23.39 2.32
CA LEU A 231 6.88 23.24 1.86
C LEU A 231 6.25 24.61 1.62
N ARG A 232 5.72 24.80 0.42
CA ARG A 232 5.09 26.05 -0.02
C ARG A 232 3.59 25.82 -0.24
N CYS A 233 2.79 26.78 0.17
CA CYS A 233 1.35 26.84 -0.08
C CYS A 233 0.95 28.25 -0.53
N THR A 234 -0.14 28.35 -1.30
CA THR A 234 -0.75 29.63 -1.63
C THR A 234 -1.58 30.16 -0.45
N PRO A 235 -1.88 31.47 -0.39
CA PRO A 235 -2.83 32.00 0.59
C PRO A 235 -4.21 31.31 0.52
N GLU A 236 -4.68 30.98 -0.68
CA GLU A 236 -5.93 30.28 -0.91
C GLU A 236 -5.92 28.87 -0.30
N ASP A 237 -4.87 28.08 -0.56
CA ASP A 237 -4.71 26.74 0.02
C ASP A 237 -4.63 26.78 1.55
N TYR A 238 -3.97 27.80 2.09
CA TYR A 238 -3.88 28.03 3.53
C TYR A 238 -5.26 28.28 4.13
N HIS A 239 -6.05 29.20 3.56
CA HIS A 239 -7.39 29.50 4.05
C HIS A 239 -8.34 28.31 3.93
N GLN A 240 -8.23 27.50 2.88
CA GLN A 240 -9.00 26.25 2.75
C GLN A 240 -8.62 25.24 3.84
N ALA A 241 -7.32 25.03 4.06
CA ALA A 241 -6.85 24.11 5.11
C ALA A 241 -7.26 24.61 6.51
N GLU A 242 -7.18 25.93 6.76
CA GLU A 242 -7.61 26.54 8.01
C GLU A 242 -9.11 26.32 8.25
N ALA A 243 -9.95 26.56 7.24
CA ALA A 243 -11.40 26.38 7.35
C ALA A 243 -11.80 24.94 7.73
N VAL A 244 -11.04 23.94 7.23
CA VAL A 244 -11.25 22.52 7.56
C VAL A 244 -10.75 22.17 8.96
N LEU A 245 -9.61 22.72 9.38
CA LEU A 245 -8.95 22.34 10.64
C LEU A 245 -9.44 23.12 11.86
N LYS A 246 -9.80 24.39 11.71
CA LYS A 246 -10.21 25.27 12.81
C LYS A 246 -11.39 24.74 13.64
N PRO A 247 -12.41 24.07 13.06
CA PRO A 247 -13.47 23.43 13.85
C PRO A 247 -12.97 22.33 14.79
N LEU A 248 -11.84 21.67 14.47
CA LEU A 248 -11.24 20.61 15.30
C LEU A 248 -10.46 21.18 16.49
N PHE A 249 -10.05 22.44 16.41
CA PHE A 249 -9.28 23.15 17.44
C PHE A 249 -10.01 24.41 17.90
N PRO A 250 -11.16 24.28 18.61
CA PRO A 250 -12.02 25.41 18.96
C PRO A 250 -11.42 26.35 20.01
N LYS A 251 -10.34 25.93 20.70
CA LYS A 251 -9.64 26.72 21.71
C LYS A 251 -8.13 26.62 21.47
N LEU A 252 -7.49 27.76 21.27
CA LEU A 252 -6.04 27.93 21.21
C LEU A 252 -5.66 28.95 22.31
N PRO A 253 -5.49 28.50 23.56
CA PRO A 253 -5.42 29.39 24.72
C PRO A 253 -4.12 30.18 24.81
N THR A 254 -3.04 29.76 24.16
CA THR A 254 -1.74 30.44 24.20
C THR A 254 -1.25 30.85 22.81
N PRO A 255 -0.38 31.88 22.72
CA PRO A 255 0.28 32.25 21.46
C PRO A 255 1.15 31.13 20.86
N GLN A 256 1.58 30.17 21.69
CA GLN A 256 2.30 28.98 21.24
C GLN A 256 1.35 28.01 20.53
N ASP A 257 0.18 27.75 21.11
CA ASP A 257 -0.84 26.89 20.49
C ASP A 257 -1.30 27.45 19.14
N GLU A 258 -1.39 28.78 19.01
CA GLU A 258 -1.66 29.43 17.73
C GLU A 258 -0.55 29.22 16.71
N SER A 259 0.71 29.23 17.15
CA SER A 259 1.88 28.94 16.29
C SER A 259 1.85 27.50 15.80
N ASP A 260 1.66 26.56 16.71
CA ASP A 260 1.66 25.12 16.43
C ASP A 260 0.49 24.76 15.50
N PHE A 261 -0.67 25.40 15.68
CA PHE A 261 -1.79 25.32 14.75
C PHE A 261 -1.43 25.88 13.36
N ARG A 262 -0.73 27.02 13.25
CA ARG A 262 -0.28 27.54 11.95
C ARG A 262 0.70 26.59 11.26
N HIS A 263 1.60 25.94 12.00
CA HIS A 263 2.47 24.89 11.47
C HIS A 263 1.66 23.74 10.87
N LEU A 264 0.65 23.25 11.60
CA LEU A 264 -0.25 22.19 11.14
C LEU A 264 -1.02 22.59 9.88
N VAL A 265 -1.60 23.80 9.86
CA VAL A 265 -2.36 24.31 8.71
C VAL A 265 -1.47 24.42 7.48
N ARG A 266 -0.24 24.95 7.61
CA ARG A 266 0.70 25.04 6.49
C ARG A 266 1.18 23.67 6.01
N ALA A 267 1.41 22.73 6.92
CA ALA A 267 1.77 21.35 6.58
C ALA A 267 0.65 20.69 5.77
N SER A 268 -0.60 20.83 6.23
CA SER A 268 -1.77 20.40 5.48
C SER A 268 -1.82 21.10 4.12
N ALA A 269 -1.91 22.44 4.08
CA ALA A 269 -2.05 23.24 2.86
C ALA A 269 -1.02 22.91 1.78
N SER A 270 0.22 22.62 2.19
CA SER A 270 1.32 22.29 1.27
C SER A 270 1.38 20.82 0.84
N GLY A 271 0.40 20.01 1.25
CA GLY A 271 0.30 18.60 0.84
C GLY A 271 1.27 17.65 1.54
N ALA A 272 1.75 17.99 2.74
CA ALA A 272 2.59 17.07 3.53
C ALA A 272 1.84 15.75 3.78
N ASN A 273 2.57 14.63 3.78
CA ASN A 273 1.98 13.33 4.09
C ASN A 273 1.84 13.14 5.61
N VAL A 274 2.84 13.64 6.34
CA VAL A 274 2.96 13.46 7.78
C VAL A 274 3.34 14.78 8.43
N PHE A 275 2.74 15.09 9.59
CA PHE A 275 3.16 16.17 10.47
C PHE A 275 3.77 15.57 11.74
N VAL A 276 5.02 15.92 12.02
CA VAL A 276 5.80 15.36 13.13
C VAL A 276 5.85 16.37 14.27
N THR A 277 5.26 16.02 15.40
CA THR A 277 5.26 16.85 16.61
C THR A 277 5.29 15.98 17.87
N ARG A 278 5.70 16.57 18.99
CA ARG A 278 5.56 15.98 20.33
C ARG A 278 4.40 16.59 21.12
N ASP A 279 3.71 17.58 20.56
CA ASP A 279 2.65 18.28 21.26
C ASP A 279 1.41 17.40 21.46
N GLN A 280 1.04 17.18 22.72
CA GLN A 280 -0.01 16.21 23.08
C GLN A 280 -1.42 16.65 22.63
N PRO A 281 -1.84 17.92 22.81
CA PRO A 281 -3.08 18.44 22.23
C PRO A 281 -3.23 18.18 20.73
N LEU A 282 -2.18 18.36 19.92
CA LEU A 282 -2.22 18.04 18.49
C LEU A 282 -2.33 16.54 18.23
N LEU A 283 -1.58 15.72 18.99
CA LEU A 283 -1.62 14.26 18.88
C LEU A 283 -2.97 13.67 19.29
N ASP A 284 -3.64 14.24 20.28
CA ASP A 284 -4.99 13.81 20.72
C ASP A 284 -6.03 13.99 19.60
N GLN A 285 -5.83 14.99 18.73
CA GLN A 285 -6.66 15.24 17.55
C GLN A 285 -6.14 14.57 16.27
N SER A 286 -5.06 13.78 16.35
CA SER A 286 -4.43 13.12 15.18
C SER A 286 -5.43 12.37 14.31
N GLN A 287 -6.40 11.69 14.95
CA GLN A 287 -7.46 11.01 14.24
C GLN A 287 -8.34 12.00 13.49
N ALA A 288 -8.92 12.98 14.17
CA ALA A 288 -9.84 13.94 13.57
C ALA A 288 -9.18 14.74 12.43
N VAL A 289 -7.90 15.09 12.57
CA VAL A 289 -7.13 15.78 11.54
C VAL A 289 -6.88 14.90 10.32
N PHE A 290 -6.43 13.66 10.54
CA PHE A 290 -6.26 12.70 9.45
C PHE A 290 -7.61 12.43 8.74
N ASP A 291 -8.71 12.40 9.50
CA ASP A 291 -10.06 12.25 8.99
C ASP A 291 -10.50 13.42 8.10
N ALA A 292 -10.16 14.64 8.49
CA ALA A 292 -10.59 15.85 7.80
C ALA A 292 -9.77 16.19 6.56
N CYS A 293 -8.45 15.95 6.56
CA CYS A 293 -7.58 16.42 5.48
C CYS A 293 -6.50 15.42 5.01
N GLY A 294 -6.48 14.20 5.56
CA GLY A 294 -5.54 13.14 5.15
C GLY A 294 -4.10 13.31 5.65
N LEU A 295 -3.85 14.27 6.55
CA LEU A 295 -2.55 14.51 7.17
C LEU A 295 -2.38 13.65 8.42
N SER A 296 -1.37 12.77 8.44
CA SER A 296 -1.07 11.93 9.62
C SER A 296 -0.24 12.72 10.62
N ILE A 297 -0.78 12.97 11.82
CA ILE A 297 -0.01 13.56 12.94
C ILE A 297 0.60 12.42 13.76
N VAL A 298 1.93 12.43 13.90
CA VAL A 298 2.67 11.37 14.61
C VAL A 298 3.83 11.96 15.42
N ARG A 299 4.27 11.21 16.43
CA ARG A 299 5.54 11.46 17.14
C ARG A 299 6.75 11.01 16.31
N PRO A 300 7.97 11.53 16.57
CA PRO A 300 9.19 11.06 15.91
C PRO A 300 9.39 9.54 16.02
N SER A 301 9.18 8.96 17.20
CA SER A 301 9.26 7.53 17.45
C SER A 301 8.25 6.72 16.62
N GLU A 302 7.01 7.18 16.55
CA GLU A 302 5.94 6.56 15.75
C GLU A 302 6.23 6.61 14.25
N LEU A 303 6.77 7.72 13.74
CA LEU A 303 7.18 7.83 12.33
C LEU A 303 8.21 6.75 11.98
N ILE A 304 9.18 6.53 12.87
CA ILE A 304 10.23 5.51 12.71
C ILE A 304 9.64 4.10 12.76
N GLY A 305 8.74 3.84 13.71
CA GLY A 305 8.07 2.55 13.87
C GLY A 305 7.09 2.21 12.74
N ARG A 306 6.40 3.21 12.19
CA ARG A 306 5.27 3.06 11.27
C ARG A 306 5.56 3.52 9.83
N VAL A 307 6.82 3.80 9.48
CA VAL A 307 7.19 4.33 8.16
C VAL A 307 6.63 3.52 6.98
N ASP A 308 6.59 2.19 7.06
CA ASP A 308 6.02 1.35 5.99
C ASP A 308 4.52 1.56 5.84
N THR A 309 3.80 1.63 6.96
CA THR A 309 2.36 1.90 6.98
C THR A 309 2.08 3.28 6.42
N LEU A 310 2.91 4.27 6.76
CA LEU A 310 2.78 5.65 6.30
C LEU A 310 3.12 5.79 4.80
N LEU A 311 4.12 5.06 4.28
CA LEU A 311 4.45 5.03 2.85
C LEU A 311 3.30 4.46 2.04
N GLN A 312 2.72 3.37 2.55
CA GLN A 312 1.49 2.84 2.00
C GLN A 312 0.38 3.90 2.12
N GLU A 313 0.21 4.56 3.27
CA GLU A 313 -0.79 5.66 3.36
C GLU A 313 -0.57 6.74 2.30
N LYS A 314 0.67 7.12 1.95
CA LYS A 314 0.98 8.06 0.84
C LYS A 314 0.54 7.51 -0.52
N GLN A 315 1.00 6.32 -0.90
CA GLN A 315 0.62 5.68 -2.17
C GLN A 315 -0.92 5.49 -2.26
N TYR A 316 -1.52 5.21 -1.10
CA TYR A 316 -2.93 4.97 -0.88
C TYR A 316 -3.62 6.13 -0.16
N GLN A 317 -3.27 7.41 -0.43
CA GLN A 317 -4.01 8.56 0.13
C GLN A 317 -5.42 8.57 -0.46
N ARG A 318 -6.22 7.66 0.07
CA ARG A 318 -7.65 7.49 0.00
C ARG A 318 -8.09 7.87 1.40
N ARG A 319 -8.62 9.08 1.52
CA ARG A 319 -9.64 9.26 2.54
C ARG A 319 -10.79 9.99 1.94
N TYR A 320 -11.94 9.42 2.29
CA TYR A 320 -13.30 9.88 2.13
C TYR A 320 -13.31 11.23 1.46
N VAL A 321 -13.82 11.26 0.25
CA VAL A 321 -14.25 12.56 -0.20
C VAL A 321 -15.49 12.83 0.65
N ALA A 322 -15.28 13.40 1.83
CA ALA A 322 -16.33 13.87 2.70
C ALA A 322 -17.04 15.00 1.93
N GLY A 323 -17.99 14.60 1.09
CA GLY A 323 -18.58 15.40 0.02
C GLY A 323 -19.05 14.62 -1.23
N THR A 324 -18.60 13.38 -1.48
CA THR A 324 -18.96 12.55 -2.67
C THR A 324 -20.14 11.63 -2.49
N LYS A 325 -21.04 11.96 -1.56
CA LYS A 325 -22.34 11.26 -1.55
C LYS A 325 -23.12 11.43 -2.88
N GLN A 326 -22.63 12.26 -3.81
CA GLN A 326 -23.05 12.34 -5.21
C GLN A 326 -21.85 12.65 -6.13
N ILE A 327 -21.06 11.64 -6.55
CA ILE A 327 -20.36 11.75 -7.85
C ILE A 327 -21.34 11.29 -8.91
N SER A 328 -21.57 12.13 -9.92
CA SER A 328 -22.33 11.73 -11.10
C SER A 328 -21.37 11.50 -12.26
N GLN A 329 -21.45 10.32 -12.87
CA GLN A 329 -20.86 10.08 -14.18
C GLN A 329 -21.93 10.32 -15.23
N THR A 330 -21.64 11.18 -16.20
CA THR A 330 -22.55 11.49 -17.30
C THR A 330 -21.85 11.26 -18.64
N ARG A 331 -22.60 10.66 -19.58
CA ARG A 331 -22.15 10.58 -20.97
C ARG A 331 -22.36 11.94 -21.61
N ILE A 332 -21.29 12.51 -22.14
CA ILE A 332 -21.31 13.81 -22.80
C ILE A 332 -21.62 13.61 -24.28
N SER A 333 -22.62 14.36 -24.76
CA SER A 333 -23.01 14.42 -26.17
C SER A 333 -22.82 15.80 -26.79
N GLN A 334 -22.56 16.83 -25.98
CA GLN A 334 -22.35 18.22 -26.40
C GLN A 334 -21.28 18.89 -25.52
N LEU A 335 -20.48 19.79 -26.08
CA LEU A 335 -19.47 20.54 -25.32
C LEU A 335 -20.05 21.79 -24.70
N GLU A 336 -19.97 21.88 -23.38
CA GLU A 336 -20.18 23.13 -22.65
C GLU A 336 -18.85 23.91 -22.56
N GLN A 337 -18.89 25.24 -22.68
CA GLN A 337 -17.67 26.07 -22.63
C GLN A 337 -16.90 25.90 -21.30
N GLY A 338 -17.60 25.73 -20.18
CA GLY A 338 -16.99 25.50 -18.87
C GLY A 338 -16.22 24.18 -18.78
N LEU A 339 -16.65 23.14 -19.51
CA LEU A 339 -16.01 21.83 -19.50
C LEU A 339 -14.60 21.92 -20.09
N VAL A 340 -14.44 22.51 -21.28
CA VAL A 340 -13.14 22.62 -21.96
C VAL A 340 -12.13 23.37 -21.08
N GLN A 341 -12.56 24.44 -20.43
CA GLN A 341 -11.71 25.20 -19.52
C GLN A 341 -11.27 24.36 -18.32
N SER A 342 -12.17 23.57 -17.75
CA SER A 342 -11.88 22.74 -16.56
C SER A 342 -10.91 21.58 -16.83
N ILE A 343 -10.81 21.10 -18.08
CA ILE A 343 -10.00 19.92 -18.45
C ILE A 343 -8.73 20.26 -19.26
N SER A 344 -8.51 21.53 -19.57
CA SER A 344 -7.32 21.99 -20.31
C SER A 344 -6.06 21.89 -19.42
N ARG A 345 -4.94 21.41 -19.99
CA ARG A 345 -3.64 21.35 -19.29
C ARG A 345 -2.72 22.50 -19.72
N GLY A 346 -2.21 23.30 -18.78
CA GLY A 346 -1.07 24.21 -18.98
C GLY A 346 -1.05 24.97 -20.31
N GLN A 347 -0.09 24.63 -21.19
CA GLN A 347 0.16 25.25 -22.51
C GLN A 347 -0.74 24.71 -23.65
N GLU A 348 -1.67 23.78 -23.38
CA GLU A 348 -2.58 23.24 -24.39
C GLU A 348 -3.55 24.33 -24.88
N SER A 349 -3.56 24.59 -26.18
CA SER A 349 -4.52 25.54 -26.77
C SER A 349 -5.94 25.00 -26.61
N GLN A 350 -6.80 25.77 -25.92
CA GLN A 350 -8.23 25.45 -25.76
C GLN A 350 -8.91 25.19 -27.11
N ARG A 351 -8.48 25.89 -28.17
CA ARG A 351 -9.01 25.69 -29.54
C ARG A 351 -8.67 24.31 -30.09
N ASN A 352 -7.44 23.83 -29.88
CA ASN A 352 -7.02 22.51 -30.33
C ASN A 352 -7.72 21.40 -29.54
N LEU A 353 -7.84 21.58 -28.22
CA LEU A 353 -8.56 20.63 -27.37
C LEU A 353 -10.05 20.56 -27.76
N THR A 354 -10.70 21.71 -27.95
CA THR A 354 -12.09 21.78 -28.42
C THR A 354 -12.26 21.08 -29.77
N SER A 355 -11.33 21.32 -30.71
CA SER A 355 -11.34 20.64 -32.02
C SER A 355 -11.26 19.11 -31.87
N ARG A 356 -10.32 18.63 -31.04
CA ARG A 356 -10.14 17.19 -30.78
C ARG A 356 -11.39 16.57 -30.14
N LEU A 357 -12.00 17.24 -29.16
CA LEU A 357 -13.22 16.79 -28.50
C LEU A 357 -14.42 16.74 -29.45
N ASN A 358 -14.57 17.75 -30.32
CA ASN A 358 -15.61 17.76 -31.35
C ASN A 358 -15.48 16.58 -32.31
N CYS A 359 -14.25 16.18 -32.68
CA CYS A 359 -14.04 14.99 -33.51
C CYS A 359 -14.52 13.69 -32.83
N TYR A 360 -14.33 13.56 -31.52
CA TYR A 360 -14.84 12.41 -30.75
C TYR A 360 -16.37 12.41 -30.69
N LEU A 361 -16.97 13.55 -30.34
CA LEU A 361 -18.43 13.69 -30.25
C LEU A 361 -19.15 13.51 -31.59
N ALA A 362 -18.49 13.85 -32.70
CA ALA A 362 -19.02 13.63 -34.05
C ALA A 362 -19.15 12.14 -34.43
N ASN A 363 -18.44 11.25 -33.72
CA ASN A 363 -18.38 9.81 -34.02
C ASN A 363 -18.80 8.95 -32.82
N PRO A 364 -20.05 9.07 -32.32
CA PRO A 364 -20.51 8.43 -31.08
C PRO A 364 -20.64 6.89 -31.15
N LYS A 365 -20.51 6.31 -32.35
CA LYS A 365 -20.40 4.85 -32.56
C LYS A 365 -19.02 4.31 -32.19
N LEU A 366 -17.98 5.12 -32.39
CA LEU A 366 -16.58 4.76 -32.12
C LEU A 366 -16.12 5.30 -30.78
N TYR A 367 -16.57 6.49 -30.40
CA TYR A 367 -16.16 7.17 -29.17
C TYR A 367 -17.29 7.33 -28.17
N GLU A 368 -16.95 7.20 -26.89
CA GLU A 368 -17.78 7.58 -25.77
C GLU A 368 -17.05 8.59 -24.90
N CYS A 369 -17.62 9.79 -24.78
CA CYS A 369 -17.10 10.84 -23.92
C CYS A 369 -17.84 10.81 -22.58
N HIS A 370 -17.09 10.83 -21.48
CA HIS A 370 -17.63 10.76 -20.12
C HIS A 370 -17.07 11.89 -19.27
N SER A 371 -17.93 12.50 -18.46
CA SER A 371 -17.55 13.48 -17.43
C SER A 371 -17.95 12.96 -16.06
N LEU A 372 -17.11 13.20 -15.05
CA LEU A 372 -17.42 13.00 -13.65
C LEU A 372 -17.53 14.36 -12.99
N ALA A 373 -18.62 14.61 -12.29
CA ALA A 373 -18.85 15.83 -11.53
C ALA A 373 -19.22 15.55 -10.07
N ASN A 374 -18.85 16.48 -9.17
CA ASN A 374 -19.30 16.45 -7.77
C ASN A 374 -20.76 16.94 -7.63
N ALA A 375 -21.29 16.92 -6.41
CA ALA A 375 -22.64 17.38 -6.09
C ALA A 375 -22.88 18.86 -6.45
N GLN A 376 -21.82 19.67 -6.50
CA GLN A 376 -21.85 21.07 -6.87
C GLN A 376 -21.81 21.30 -8.40
N GLY A 377 -21.73 20.23 -9.20
CA GLY A 377 -21.65 20.30 -10.67
C GLY A 377 -20.26 20.62 -11.22
N GLU A 378 -19.23 20.67 -10.36
CA GLU A 378 -17.86 20.88 -10.82
C GLU A 378 -17.28 19.61 -11.44
N THR A 379 -16.67 19.72 -12.62
CA THR A 379 -16.00 18.60 -13.27
C THR A 379 -14.75 18.17 -12.49
N LEU A 380 -14.76 16.92 -12.04
CA LEU A 380 -13.64 16.25 -11.38
C LEU A 380 -12.75 15.50 -12.37
N ALA A 381 -13.36 14.91 -13.41
CA ALA A 381 -12.64 14.19 -14.45
C ALA A 381 -13.39 14.17 -15.77
N PHE A 382 -12.65 13.97 -16.86
CA PHE A 382 -13.17 13.74 -18.19
C PHE A 382 -12.31 12.70 -18.89
N TYR A 383 -12.95 11.75 -19.56
CA TYR A 383 -12.24 10.76 -20.34
C TYR A 383 -13.03 10.35 -21.58
N VAL A 384 -12.31 9.84 -22.57
CA VAL A 384 -12.87 9.33 -23.81
C VAL A 384 -12.49 7.86 -23.92
N LEU A 385 -13.45 7.04 -24.27
CA LEU A 385 -13.25 5.65 -24.64
C LEU A 385 -13.41 5.49 -26.14
N GLU A 386 -12.46 4.83 -26.78
CA GLU A 386 -12.53 4.42 -28.18
C GLU A 386 -12.74 2.90 -28.23
N LYS A 387 -13.82 2.48 -28.87
CA LYS A 387 -14.12 1.06 -29.09
C LYS A 387 -13.40 0.56 -30.33
N ARG A 388 -12.48 -0.38 -30.13
CA ARG A 388 -11.83 -1.15 -31.21
C ARG A 388 -12.32 -2.59 -31.16
N SER A 389 -12.13 -3.35 -32.23
CA SER A 389 -12.70 -4.69 -32.41
C SER A 389 -12.39 -5.70 -31.28
N ASN A 390 -11.25 -5.58 -30.59
CA ASN A 390 -10.90 -6.44 -29.45
C ASN A 390 -10.12 -5.68 -28.33
N GLN A 391 -10.24 -4.36 -28.30
CA GLN A 391 -9.49 -3.50 -27.38
C GLN A 391 -10.31 -2.26 -27.05
N LEU A 392 -10.18 -1.77 -25.82
CA LEU A 392 -10.67 -0.46 -25.43
C LEU A 392 -9.48 0.50 -25.35
N ALA A 393 -9.53 1.63 -26.05
CA ALA A 393 -8.49 2.64 -25.93
C ALA A 393 -9.02 3.87 -25.17
N ILE A 394 -8.12 4.53 -24.43
CA ILE A 394 -8.40 5.75 -23.67
C ILE A 394 -7.63 6.90 -24.34
N PRO A 395 -8.08 7.41 -25.50
CA PRO A 395 -7.36 8.47 -26.23
C PRO A 395 -7.30 9.81 -25.49
N LEU A 396 -8.08 9.98 -24.42
CA LEU A 396 -8.05 11.15 -23.56
C LEU A 396 -8.46 10.80 -22.13
N LEU A 397 -7.64 11.19 -21.15
CA LEU A 397 -7.89 11.07 -19.72
C LEU A 397 -7.43 12.35 -19.00
N ARG A 398 -8.38 13.06 -18.39
CA ARG A 398 -8.16 14.30 -17.65
C ARG A 398 -8.78 14.17 -16.28
N VAL A 399 -7.99 14.40 -15.24
CA VAL A 399 -8.44 14.45 -13.85
C VAL A 399 -7.99 15.78 -13.27
N ARG A 400 -8.88 16.43 -12.52
CA ARG A 400 -8.59 17.70 -11.85
C ARG A 400 -7.46 17.48 -10.85
N GLN A 401 -6.44 18.33 -10.91
CA GLN A 401 -5.29 18.25 -10.00
C GLN A 401 -5.71 18.72 -8.61
N ASN A 402 -5.88 17.76 -7.70
CA ASN A 402 -6.18 17.98 -6.29
C ASN A 402 -5.62 16.79 -5.49
N ARG A 403 -5.72 16.83 -4.16
CA ARG A 403 -5.23 15.74 -3.28
C ARG A 403 -5.88 14.37 -3.57
N GLN A 404 -7.00 14.32 -4.27
CA GLN A 404 -7.76 13.11 -4.58
C GLN A 404 -7.52 12.57 -6.00
N ALA A 405 -6.70 13.26 -6.81
CA ALA A 405 -6.49 12.92 -8.22
C ALA A 405 -6.06 11.46 -8.42
N GLY A 406 -5.12 10.96 -7.61
CA GLY A 406 -4.67 9.55 -7.68
C GLY A 406 -5.79 8.55 -7.36
N THR A 407 -6.69 8.87 -6.43
CA THR A 407 -7.83 8.01 -6.08
C THR A 407 -8.89 8.01 -7.17
N LEU A 408 -9.19 9.18 -7.75
CA LEU A 408 -10.08 9.29 -8.90
C LEU A 408 -9.54 8.54 -10.12
N LEU A 409 -8.24 8.67 -10.41
CA LEU A 409 -7.58 7.92 -11.49
C LEU A 409 -7.72 6.41 -11.31
N ARG A 410 -7.44 5.90 -10.10
CA ARG A 410 -7.59 4.46 -9.82
C ARG A 410 -9.02 3.98 -10.00
N TYR A 411 -9.99 4.75 -9.53
CA TYR A 411 -11.40 4.41 -9.73
C TYR A 411 -11.78 4.37 -11.21
N LEU A 412 -11.43 5.41 -11.97
CA LEU A 412 -11.73 5.51 -13.39
C LEU A 412 -11.13 4.32 -14.16
N LEU A 413 -9.84 4.07 -13.97
CA LEU A 413 -9.15 2.96 -14.63
C LEU A 413 -9.75 1.61 -14.21
N THR A 414 -10.09 1.40 -12.93
CA THR A 414 -10.76 0.18 -12.47
C THR A 414 -12.12 -0.01 -13.15
N GLY A 415 -12.93 1.05 -13.23
CA GLY A 415 -14.23 1.02 -13.91
C GLY A 415 -14.10 0.73 -15.41
N ILE A 416 -13.09 1.32 -16.07
CA ILE A 416 -12.79 1.07 -17.48
C ILE A 416 -12.35 -0.39 -17.70
N VAL A 417 -11.52 -0.95 -16.84
CA VAL A 417 -11.11 -2.37 -16.92
C VAL A 417 -12.31 -3.29 -16.69
N ARG A 418 -13.16 -3.02 -15.68
CA ARG A 418 -14.41 -3.77 -15.49
C ARG A 418 -15.31 -3.73 -16.73
N ARG A 419 -15.39 -2.57 -17.38
CA ARG A 419 -16.12 -2.44 -18.63
C ARG A 419 -15.49 -3.24 -19.77
N ALA A 420 -14.16 -3.24 -19.88
CA ALA A 420 -13.45 -4.06 -20.86
C ALA A 420 -13.73 -5.56 -20.67
N ILE A 421 -13.86 -6.03 -19.42
CA ILE A 421 -14.27 -7.41 -19.10
C ILE A 421 -15.69 -7.69 -19.61
N LEU A 422 -16.65 -6.82 -19.30
CA LEU A 422 -18.05 -6.97 -19.75
C LEU A 422 -18.16 -6.95 -21.28
N GLU A 423 -17.36 -6.13 -21.95
CA GLU A 423 -17.31 -6.03 -23.42
C GLU A 423 -16.42 -7.12 -24.07
N ASN A 424 -15.86 -8.07 -23.28
CA ASN A 424 -14.95 -9.13 -23.72
C ASN A 424 -13.73 -8.62 -24.51
N ALA A 425 -13.24 -7.41 -24.19
CA ALA A 425 -12.03 -6.85 -24.79
C ALA A 425 -10.78 -7.51 -24.20
N SER A 426 -9.80 -7.82 -25.06
CA SER A 426 -8.53 -8.45 -24.65
C SER A 426 -7.54 -7.51 -23.93
N SER A 427 -7.74 -6.19 -24.06
CA SER A 427 -6.87 -5.20 -23.43
C SER A 427 -7.51 -3.81 -23.33
N VAL A 428 -6.97 -3.00 -22.41
CA VAL A 428 -7.22 -1.56 -22.32
C VAL A 428 -5.92 -0.81 -22.59
N PHE A 429 -5.91 0.13 -23.53
CA PHE A 429 -4.73 0.89 -23.91
C PHE A 429 -4.84 2.37 -23.53
N LEU A 430 -3.79 2.91 -22.92
CA LEU A 430 -3.62 4.30 -22.54
C LEU A 430 -2.38 4.88 -23.25
N PRO A 431 -2.52 5.86 -24.15
CA PRO A 431 -1.38 6.45 -24.86
C PRO A 431 -0.43 7.20 -23.93
N GLU A 432 0.86 7.21 -24.28
CA GLU A 432 1.92 7.92 -23.53
C GLU A 432 1.60 9.40 -23.28
N SER A 433 0.96 10.08 -24.23
CA SER A 433 0.57 11.50 -24.10
C SER A 433 -0.36 11.80 -22.92
N GLU A 434 -1.00 10.76 -22.39
CA GLU A 434 -1.97 10.83 -21.31
C GLU A 434 -1.37 10.42 -19.96
N VAL A 435 -0.19 9.80 -19.97
CA VAL A 435 0.58 9.37 -18.80
C VAL A 435 1.33 10.58 -18.25
N ALA A 436 0.79 11.20 -17.21
CA ALA A 436 1.43 12.28 -16.45
C ALA A 436 1.60 11.87 -14.98
N ASP A 437 2.21 12.73 -14.16
CA ASP A 437 2.41 12.49 -12.72
C ASP A 437 1.10 12.05 -12.04
N GLY A 438 1.13 10.89 -11.38
CA GLY A 438 -0.02 10.25 -10.72
C GLY A 438 -0.79 9.24 -11.58
N VAL A 439 -0.76 9.35 -12.92
CA VAL A 439 -1.39 8.37 -13.83
C VAL A 439 -0.57 7.08 -13.88
N GLU A 440 0.76 7.18 -13.90
CA GLU A 440 1.67 6.03 -13.90
C GLU A 440 1.50 5.19 -12.62
N ALA A 441 1.45 5.83 -11.45
CA ALA A 441 1.20 5.13 -10.18
C ALA A 441 -0.18 4.44 -10.14
N ALA A 442 -1.21 5.06 -10.72
CA ALA A 442 -2.53 4.46 -10.84
C ALA A 442 -2.51 3.26 -11.81
N CYS A 443 -1.83 3.39 -12.95
CA CYS A 443 -1.62 2.33 -13.94
C CYS A 443 -0.93 1.11 -13.31
N ALA A 444 0.19 1.33 -12.62
CA ALA A 444 0.93 0.27 -11.93
C ALA A 444 0.07 -0.45 -10.89
N SER A 445 -0.74 0.29 -10.11
CA SER A 445 -1.61 -0.30 -9.08
C SER A 445 -2.74 -1.19 -9.62
N ILE A 446 -3.12 -1.02 -10.89
CA ILE A 446 -4.20 -1.78 -11.56
C ILE A 446 -3.59 -2.87 -12.48
N GLY A 447 -2.28 -2.90 -12.62
CA GLY A 447 -1.56 -3.85 -13.46
C GLY A 447 -1.55 -3.49 -14.94
N PHE A 448 -1.55 -2.20 -15.27
CA PHE A 448 -1.16 -1.75 -16.61
C PHE A 448 0.35 -1.89 -16.78
N LEU A 449 0.77 -2.39 -17.94
CA LEU A 449 2.16 -2.61 -18.30
C LEU A 449 2.64 -1.55 -19.29
N PRO A 450 3.88 -1.04 -19.15
CA PRO A 450 4.44 -0.13 -20.14
C PRO A 450 4.69 -0.88 -21.46
N VAL A 451 4.31 -0.27 -22.57
CA VAL A 451 4.46 -0.74 -23.95
C VAL A 451 4.94 0.42 -24.84
N ASP A 452 5.40 0.14 -26.06
CA ASP A 452 6.10 1.12 -26.92
C ASP A 452 5.39 2.48 -27.11
N GLN A 453 4.06 2.52 -27.01
CA GLN A 453 3.25 3.73 -27.22
C GLN A 453 2.41 4.16 -26.00
N GLY A 454 2.74 3.67 -24.80
CA GLY A 454 2.07 4.04 -23.57
C GLY A 454 1.95 2.88 -22.60
N HIS A 455 0.74 2.66 -22.07
CA HIS A 455 0.46 1.63 -21.10
C HIS A 455 -0.71 0.74 -21.55
N ALA A 456 -0.63 -0.55 -21.29
CA ALA A 456 -1.66 -1.51 -21.63
C ALA A 456 -2.01 -2.42 -20.45
N LYS A 457 -3.30 -2.51 -20.13
CA LYS A 457 -3.83 -3.55 -19.26
C LYS A 457 -4.23 -4.75 -20.12
N ILE A 458 -3.67 -5.91 -19.83
CA ILE A 458 -4.12 -7.18 -20.41
C ILE A 458 -5.37 -7.64 -19.65
N VAL A 459 -6.39 -8.07 -20.39
CA VAL A 459 -7.65 -8.56 -19.82
C VAL A 459 -7.92 -9.94 -20.42
N LEU A 460 -7.64 -10.99 -19.64
CA LEU A 460 -7.97 -12.37 -19.98
C LEU A 460 -9.06 -12.86 -19.05
N SER A 461 -9.94 -13.75 -19.49
CA SER A 461 -11.06 -14.26 -18.68
C SER A 461 -11.03 -15.78 -18.54
N GLY A 462 -11.58 -16.27 -17.44
CA GLY A 462 -11.76 -17.70 -17.18
C GLY A 462 -10.55 -18.40 -16.58
N LEU A 463 -10.59 -19.73 -16.64
CA LEU A 463 -9.56 -20.64 -16.13
C LEU A 463 -8.57 -20.98 -17.25
N LEU A 464 -7.32 -20.57 -17.09
CA LEU A 464 -6.26 -20.76 -18.08
C LEU A 464 -5.08 -21.48 -17.46
N SER A 465 -4.36 -22.30 -18.21
CA SER A 465 -2.99 -22.67 -17.84
C SER A 465 -2.04 -21.50 -18.11
N ALA A 466 -0.87 -21.52 -17.46
CA ALA A 466 0.18 -20.52 -17.72
C ALA A 466 0.57 -20.45 -19.21
N ALA A 467 0.61 -21.59 -19.90
CA ALA A 467 0.89 -21.68 -21.33
C ALA A 467 -0.21 -21.02 -22.18
N GLN A 468 -1.48 -21.37 -21.93
CA GLN A 468 -2.62 -20.76 -22.63
C GLN A 468 -2.69 -19.24 -22.40
N ALA A 469 -2.48 -18.78 -21.17
CA ALA A 469 -2.44 -17.35 -20.87
C ALA A 469 -1.33 -16.65 -21.67
N SER A 470 -0.14 -17.26 -21.76
CA SER A 470 0.99 -16.71 -22.51
C SER A 470 0.71 -16.58 -24.02
N GLU A 471 0.01 -17.56 -24.59
CA GLU A 471 -0.41 -17.56 -26.01
C GLU A 471 -1.50 -16.53 -26.32
N LEU A 472 -2.40 -16.28 -25.36
CA LEU A 472 -3.52 -15.35 -25.53
C LEU A 472 -3.13 -13.89 -25.38
N ILE A 473 -1.94 -13.56 -24.85
CA ILE A 473 -1.48 -12.18 -24.72
C ILE A 473 -1.15 -11.61 -26.11
N PRO A 474 -1.90 -10.61 -26.61
CA PRO A 474 -1.80 -10.15 -28.00
C PRO A 474 -0.66 -9.13 -28.22
N LEU A 475 0.06 -8.75 -27.16
CA LEU A 475 1.06 -7.69 -27.19
C LEU A 475 2.49 -8.25 -27.16
N THR A 476 3.45 -7.42 -27.54
CA THR A 476 4.88 -7.69 -27.50
C THR A 476 5.61 -6.54 -26.80
N GLY A 477 6.83 -6.78 -26.35
CA GLY A 477 7.67 -5.79 -25.69
C GLY A 477 8.25 -6.33 -24.39
N ALA A 478 9.29 -5.67 -23.88
CA ALA A 478 10.06 -6.15 -22.73
C ALA A 478 9.17 -6.48 -21.53
N SER A 479 8.19 -5.61 -21.22
CA SER A 479 7.23 -5.82 -20.15
C SER A 479 6.35 -7.06 -20.35
N ILE A 480 5.93 -7.29 -21.59
CA ILE A 480 5.10 -8.44 -21.92
C ILE A 480 5.91 -9.73 -21.85
N ASP A 481 7.18 -9.68 -22.24
CA ASP A 481 8.08 -10.83 -22.15
C ASP A 481 8.37 -11.19 -20.70
N GLN A 482 8.53 -10.20 -19.82
CA GLN A 482 8.58 -10.42 -18.37
C GLN A 482 7.28 -11.05 -17.85
N LEU A 483 6.10 -10.58 -18.29
CA LEU A 483 4.82 -11.22 -17.92
C LEU A 483 4.78 -12.70 -18.35
N ARG A 484 5.23 -13.04 -19.56
CA ARG A 484 5.31 -14.43 -20.03
C ARG A 484 6.27 -15.27 -19.19
N GLU A 485 7.41 -14.71 -18.79
CA GLU A 485 8.34 -15.38 -17.89
C GLU A 485 7.72 -15.66 -16.52
N ALA A 486 7.00 -14.68 -15.94
CA ALA A 486 6.28 -14.88 -14.68
C ALA A 486 5.21 -15.98 -14.79
N LEU A 487 4.46 -16.00 -15.89
CA LEU A 487 3.50 -17.08 -16.15
C LEU A 487 4.20 -18.44 -16.15
N GLY A 488 5.36 -18.55 -16.81
CA GLY A 488 6.19 -19.77 -16.80
C GLY A 488 6.64 -20.23 -15.40
N GLN A 489 6.72 -19.33 -14.43
CA GLN A 489 7.11 -19.63 -13.05
C GLN A 489 5.94 -19.71 -12.06
N ALA A 490 4.71 -19.48 -12.52
CA ALA A 490 3.52 -19.46 -11.66
C ALA A 490 3.30 -20.79 -10.91
N ALA A 491 3.74 -21.91 -11.48
CA ALA A 491 3.60 -23.24 -10.90
C ALA A 491 4.51 -23.50 -9.67
N THR A 492 5.59 -22.72 -9.49
CA THR A 492 6.57 -22.95 -8.43
C THR A 492 6.64 -21.81 -7.42
N CYS A 493 6.25 -20.59 -7.81
CA CYS A 493 6.34 -19.40 -6.97
C CYS A 493 4.97 -18.73 -6.78
N PRO A 494 4.33 -18.85 -5.60
CA PRO A 494 3.02 -18.23 -5.34
C PRO A 494 2.99 -16.71 -5.50
N SER A 495 4.08 -15.99 -5.19
CA SER A 495 4.13 -14.53 -5.38
C SER A 495 4.20 -14.12 -6.83
N THR A 496 5.02 -14.81 -7.64
CA THR A 496 5.03 -14.62 -9.08
C THR A 496 3.66 -14.93 -9.69
N ALA A 497 3.03 -16.04 -9.28
CA ALA A 497 1.68 -16.38 -9.72
C ALA A 497 0.65 -15.30 -9.37
N SER A 498 0.70 -14.77 -8.14
CA SER A 498 -0.17 -13.68 -7.69
C SER A 498 0.00 -12.41 -8.53
N ILE A 499 1.25 -12.05 -8.87
CA ILE A 499 1.55 -10.88 -9.70
C ILE A 499 1.06 -11.13 -11.14
N ALA A 500 1.34 -12.30 -11.71
CA ALA A 500 0.90 -12.64 -13.06
C ALA A 500 -0.64 -12.57 -13.17
N GLU A 501 -1.37 -13.15 -12.20
CA GLU A 501 -2.84 -13.07 -12.15
C GLU A 501 -3.37 -11.65 -12.05
N HIS A 502 -2.72 -10.79 -11.25
CA HIS A 502 -3.09 -9.38 -11.19
C HIS A 502 -2.96 -8.72 -12.56
N LEU A 503 -1.84 -8.95 -13.26
CA LEU A 503 -1.55 -8.34 -14.55
C LEU A 503 -2.54 -8.75 -15.65
N ILE A 504 -3.03 -10.00 -15.64
CA ILE A 504 -3.99 -10.54 -16.62
C ILE A 504 -5.44 -10.58 -16.13
N TRP A 505 -5.73 -10.03 -14.96
CA TRP A 505 -7.03 -10.10 -14.30
C TRP A 505 -8.18 -9.76 -15.28
N PRO A 506 -9.28 -10.56 -15.33
CA PRO A 506 -9.76 -11.50 -14.32
C PRO A 506 -9.35 -12.98 -14.44
N ALA A 507 -8.51 -13.39 -15.39
CA ALA A 507 -8.18 -14.81 -15.54
C ALA A 507 -7.51 -15.42 -14.30
N LYS A 508 -7.74 -16.72 -14.09
CA LYS A 508 -7.10 -17.51 -13.03
C LYS A 508 -6.23 -18.61 -13.64
N ILE A 509 -5.01 -18.74 -13.13
CA ILE A 509 -4.02 -19.71 -13.60
C ILE A 509 -4.20 -21.05 -12.88
N VAL A 510 -4.73 -22.07 -13.55
CA VAL A 510 -5.15 -23.34 -12.89
C VAL A 510 -3.98 -24.18 -12.37
N ASP A 511 -2.82 -24.08 -13.03
CA ASP A 511 -1.59 -24.81 -12.73
C ASP A 511 -0.62 -24.01 -11.85
N SER A 512 -1.11 -22.96 -11.18
CA SER A 512 -0.28 -22.14 -10.29
C SER A 512 -0.11 -22.73 -8.88
N ALA A 513 0.94 -22.29 -8.19
CA ALA A 513 1.20 -22.64 -6.79
C ALA A 513 0.30 -21.89 -5.78
N LEU A 514 -0.66 -21.07 -6.24
CA LEU A 514 -1.47 -20.22 -5.35
C LEU A 514 -2.38 -21.06 -4.43
N PRO A 515 -2.23 -20.94 -3.10
CA PRO A 515 -3.16 -21.56 -2.18
C PRO A 515 -4.57 -21.00 -2.37
N CYS A 516 -5.58 -21.85 -2.26
CA CYS A 516 -6.98 -21.47 -2.44
C CYS A 516 -7.79 -21.71 -1.17
N PHE A 517 -8.65 -20.75 -0.83
CA PHE A 517 -9.49 -20.80 0.36
C PHE A 517 -10.93 -20.44 0.04
N ILE A 518 -11.87 -21.00 0.80
CA ILE A 518 -13.24 -20.49 0.90
C ILE A 518 -13.35 -19.73 2.22
N VAL A 519 -13.77 -18.47 2.18
CA VAL A 519 -13.90 -17.62 3.37
C VAL A 519 -15.37 -17.20 3.54
N PRO A 520 -15.99 -17.52 4.68
CA PRO A 520 -17.35 -17.09 4.97
C PRO A 520 -17.40 -15.60 5.33
N ILE A 521 -18.38 -14.88 4.77
CA ILE A 521 -18.62 -13.47 5.04
C ILE A 521 -20.11 -13.22 5.29
N ARG A 522 -20.44 -12.21 6.10
CA ARG A 522 -21.83 -11.81 6.33
C ARG A 522 -22.33 -10.99 5.13
N PRO A 523 -23.60 -11.16 4.71
CA PRO A 523 -24.16 -10.42 3.58
C PRO A 523 -23.97 -8.91 3.66
N SER A 524 -24.17 -8.30 4.84
CA SER A 524 -24.00 -6.86 5.06
C SER A 524 -22.59 -6.34 4.76
N PHE A 525 -21.56 -7.19 4.91
CA PHE A 525 -20.20 -6.80 4.53
C PHE A 525 -19.91 -7.15 3.07
N ALA A 526 -20.42 -8.27 2.56
CA ALA A 526 -20.23 -8.69 1.17
C ALA A 526 -20.81 -7.66 0.18
N GLU A 527 -22.00 -7.14 0.47
CA GLU A 527 -22.70 -6.12 -0.31
C GLU A 527 -21.80 -4.92 -0.62
N HIS A 528 -21.17 -4.37 0.41
CA HIS A 528 -20.33 -3.18 0.30
C HIS A 528 -18.91 -3.47 -0.21
N LEU A 529 -18.42 -4.70 -0.11
CA LEU A 529 -17.06 -5.05 -0.50
C LEU A 529 -16.93 -5.45 -1.97
N PHE A 530 -17.92 -6.15 -2.53
CA PHE A 530 -17.83 -6.67 -3.89
C PHE A 530 -19.17 -7.09 -4.54
N ASP A 531 -20.33 -6.98 -3.88
CA ASP A 531 -21.59 -7.55 -4.39
C ASP A 531 -22.78 -6.59 -4.25
N GLU A 532 -22.78 -5.52 -5.05
CA GLU A 532 -23.86 -4.52 -5.10
C GLU A 532 -25.24 -5.12 -5.43
N GLY A 533 -25.27 -6.28 -6.09
CA GLY A 533 -26.50 -7.01 -6.44
C GLY A 533 -27.18 -7.72 -5.25
N LEU A 534 -26.58 -7.73 -4.06
CA LEU A 534 -27.23 -8.20 -2.82
C LEU A 534 -28.27 -7.20 -2.30
N ALA A 535 -28.14 -5.92 -2.64
CA ALA A 535 -29.09 -4.88 -2.26
C ALA A 535 -30.34 -4.93 -3.16
N SER A 536 -31.51 -5.07 -2.57
CA SER A 536 -32.77 -4.80 -3.27
C SER A 536 -32.88 -3.30 -3.49
N ASP A 537 -32.79 -2.88 -4.75
CA ASP A 537 -32.95 -1.51 -5.29
C ASP A 537 -31.68 -0.64 -5.38
N GLY A 538 -31.19 -0.49 -6.62
CA GLY A 538 -30.38 0.63 -7.06
C GLY A 538 -29.03 0.23 -7.64
N LEU A 539 -28.92 0.23 -8.97
CA LEU A 539 -27.69 -0.02 -9.74
C LEU A 539 -26.52 0.96 -9.45
N PHE A 540 -26.68 1.88 -8.49
CA PHE A 540 -25.70 2.87 -8.03
C PHE A 540 -25.99 3.35 -6.59
N GLY A 541 -26.43 2.44 -5.70
CA GLY A 541 -26.88 2.79 -4.34
C GLY A 541 -25.85 2.63 -3.20
N ALA A 542 -24.74 1.94 -3.43
CA ALA A 542 -23.69 1.78 -2.40
C ALA A 542 -22.80 3.03 -2.33
N ASP A 543 -22.36 3.39 -1.12
CA ASP A 543 -21.47 4.52 -0.83
C ASP A 543 -20.41 4.66 -1.93
N VAL A 544 -20.44 5.77 -2.68
CA VAL A 544 -19.54 6.01 -3.81
C VAL A 544 -18.09 5.76 -3.38
N ASP A 545 -17.74 6.14 -2.15
CA ASP A 545 -16.42 5.93 -1.54
C ASP A 545 -15.95 4.47 -1.45
N LEU A 546 -16.88 3.51 -1.37
CA LEU A 546 -16.60 2.06 -1.40
C LEU A 546 -16.50 1.53 -2.83
N ALA A 547 -17.33 2.03 -3.75
CA ALA A 547 -17.22 1.75 -5.19
C ALA A 547 -15.91 2.28 -5.80
N LEU A 548 -15.30 3.32 -5.19
CA LEU A 548 -14.00 3.85 -5.57
C LEU A 548 -12.81 2.92 -5.21
N ASN A 549 -13.00 1.84 -4.41
CA ASN A 549 -11.91 1.06 -3.83
C ASN A 549 -11.76 -0.37 -4.40
N PRO A 550 -10.76 -0.64 -5.29
CA PRO A 550 -10.48 -1.99 -5.81
C PRO A 550 -9.96 -2.95 -4.73
N GLU A 551 -9.36 -2.41 -3.67
CA GLU A 551 -8.77 -3.18 -2.57
C GLU A 551 -9.61 -3.07 -1.30
N SER A 552 -9.64 -4.15 -0.53
CA SER A 552 -10.37 -4.18 0.73
C SER A 552 -9.69 -4.99 1.82
N ALA A 553 -10.08 -4.76 3.07
CA ALA A 553 -9.56 -5.46 4.24
C ALA A 553 -10.67 -6.23 4.95
N TYR A 554 -10.37 -7.48 5.31
CA TYR A 554 -11.26 -8.35 6.04
C TYR A 554 -10.65 -8.74 7.39
N TYR A 555 -11.41 -8.52 8.47
CA TYR A 555 -11.01 -8.83 9.84
C TYR A 555 -11.67 -10.11 10.32
N ARG A 556 -10.91 -10.93 11.03
CA ARG A 556 -11.40 -12.19 11.62
C ARG A 556 -10.63 -12.57 12.86
N ALA A 557 -11.17 -13.55 13.60
CA ALA A 557 -10.42 -14.21 14.66
C ALA A 557 -9.13 -14.83 14.09
N ALA A 558 -8.03 -14.75 14.85
CA ALA A 558 -6.73 -15.27 14.44
C ALA A 558 -6.72 -16.81 14.22
N ARG A 559 -7.72 -17.52 14.76
CA ARG A 559 -7.86 -18.98 14.65
C ARG A 559 -9.14 -19.36 13.88
N PRO A 560 -9.08 -20.38 12.99
CA PRO A 560 -7.87 -21.09 12.56
C PRO A 560 -6.97 -20.21 11.68
N GLY A 561 -5.67 -20.17 11.95
CA GLY A 561 -4.70 -19.31 11.26
C GLY A 561 -4.20 -19.89 9.94
N ILE A 562 -5.11 -20.43 9.12
CA ILE A 562 -4.77 -21.23 7.93
C ILE A 562 -4.57 -20.43 6.65
N ILE A 563 -5.09 -19.20 6.59
CA ILE A 563 -4.97 -18.33 5.42
C ILE A 563 -3.51 -17.91 5.27
N THR A 564 -3.01 -18.03 4.05
CA THR A 564 -1.65 -17.63 3.66
C THR A 564 -1.71 -16.46 2.68
N CYS A 565 -0.61 -15.74 2.53
CA CYS A 565 -0.47 -14.66 1.59
C CYS A 565 0.81 -14.89 0.76
N PRO A 566 0.75 -14.83 -0.58
CA PRO A 566 -0.46 -14.61 -1.39
C PRO A 566 -1.38 -15.85 -1.42
N SER A 567 -2.66 -15.65 -1.77
CA SER A 567 -3.63 -16.73 -2.00
C SER A 567 -4.88 -16.25 -2.76
N ARG A 568 -5.73 -17.19 -3.18
CA ARG A 568 -7.08 -16.92 -3.70
C ARG A 568 -8.14 -17.18 -2.65
N VAL A 569 -9.16 -16.34 -2.61
CA VAL A 569 -10.32 -16.49 -1.74
C VAL A 569 -11.59 -16.50 -2.58
N LEU A 570 -12.38 -17.58 -2.42
CA LEU A 570 -13.78 -17.61 -2.79
C LEU A 570 -14.61 -17.13 -1.60
N TRP A 571 -15.41 -16.10 -1.81
CA TRP A 571 -16.25 -15.50 -0.77
C TRP A 571 -17.60 -16.21 -0.70
N TYR A 572 -17.82 -16.94 0.39
CA TYR A 572 -19.09 -17.58 0.69
C TYR A 572 -19.96 -16.65 1.54
N VAL A 573 -21.05 -16.15 0.97
CA VAL A 573 -22.02 -15.30 1.67
C VAL A 573 -22.91 -16.18 2.56
N SER A 574 -22.77 -16.00 3.87
CA SER A 574 -23.50 -16.76 4.88
C SER A 574 -25.02 -16.48 4.86
N SER A 575 -25.81 -17.39 5.43
CA SER A 575 -27.27 -17.35 5.38
C SER A 575 -27.85 -16.07 5.98
N SER A 576 -28.80 -15.45 5.27
CA SER A 576 -29.65 -14.38 5.81
C SER A 576 -31.06 -14.46 5.24
N GLN A 577 -32.05 -14.11 6.05
CA GLN A 577 -33.46 -14.03 5.64
C GLN A 577 -33.75 -12.80 4.77
N THR A 578 -32.92 -11.76 4.87
CA THR A 578 -33.13 -10.46 4.20
C THR A 578 -32.50 -10.40 2.82
N TYR A 579 -31.47 -11.22 2.56
CA TYR A 579 -30.65 -11.14 1.35
C TYR A 579 -30.92 -12.33 0.42
N THR A 580 -31.36 -12.03 -0.81
CA THR A 580 -31.47 -13.04 -1.87
C THR A 580 -30.07 -13.47 -2.33
N GLY A 581 -29.90 -14.74 -2.73
CA GLY A 581 -28.58 -15.26 -3.10
C GLY A 581 -27.62 -15.54 -1.93
N SER A 582 -28.08 -15.46 -0.67
CA SER A 582 -27.29 -15.95 0.48
C SER A 582 -27.09 -17.48 0.44
N MET A 583 -26.15 -18.00 1.21
CA MET A 583 -25.68 -19.40 1.14
C MET A 583 -25.07 -19.77 -0.22
N SER A 584 -24.35 -18.83 -0.83
CA SER A 584 -23.68 -19.04 -2.11
C SER A 584 -22.29 -18.42 -2.12
N ILE A 585 -21.42 -18.90 -3.01
CA ILE A 585 -20.20 -18.18 -3.38
C ILE A 585 -20.58 -17.07 -4.37
N ARG A 586 -20.07 -15.86 -4.14
CA ARG A 586 -20.47 -14.64 -4.87
C ARG A 586 -19.31 -13.83 -5.44
N ALA A 587 -18.09 -14.07 -5.00
CA ALA A 587 -16.92 -13.41 -5.55
C ALA A 587 -15.65 -14.26 -5.38
N CYS A 588 -14.65 -13.93 -6.20
CA CYS A 588 -13.28 -14.39 -6.04
C CYS A 588 -12.35 -13.17 -5.89
N SER A 589 -11.43 -13.22 -4.93
CA SER A 589 -10.42 -12.17 -4.73
C SER A 589 -9.04 -12.77 -4.50
N ARG A 590 -8.01 -11.94 -4.64
CA ARG A 590 -6.62 -12.29 -4.35
C ARG A 590 -6.20 -11.67 -3.02
N VAL A 591 -5.65 -12.46 -2.11
CA VAL A 591 -5.08 -11.96 -0.85
C VAL A 591 -3.65 -11.52 -1.10
N VAL A 592 -3.38 -10.26 -0.75
CA VAL A 592 -2.13 -9.54 -1.08
C VAL A 592 -1.36 -9.07 0.15
N GLU A 593 -2.00 -9.10 1.33
CA GLU A 593 -1.35 -8.85 2.60
C GLU A 593 -2.06 -9.59 3.72
N LEU A 594 -1.31 -10.08 4.70
CA LEU A 594 -1.84 -10.74 5.90
C LEU A 594 -1.11 -10.20 7.13
N ALA A 595 -1.87 -9.83 8.15
CA ALA A 595 -1.35 -9.38 9.44
C ALA A 595 -2.11 -10.03 10.60
N LYS A 596 -1.39 -10.24 11.71
CA LYS A 596 -1.95 -10.64 13.00
C LYS A 596 -1.50 -9.63 14.04
N GLY A 597 -2.36 -9.32 15.00
CA GLY A 597 -2.06 -8.32 16.02
C GLY A 597 -3.28 -7.99 16.87
N THR A 598 -3.13 -6.96 17.71
CA THR A 598 -4.23 -6.45 18.53
C THR A 598 -5.26 -5.71 17.67
N PRO A 599 -6.53 -5.59 18.12
CA PRO A 599 -7.58 -4.89 17.39
C PRO A 599 -7.21 -3.44 17.09
N LYS A 600 -6.65 -2.72 18.06
CA LYS A 600 -6.24 -1.31 17.90
C LYS A 600 -5.19 -1.16 16.79
N HIS A 601 -4.17 -2.01 16.81
CA HIS A 601 -3.09 -1.97 15.82
C HIS A 601 -3.60 -2.32 14.41
N LEU A 602 -4.38 -3.40 14.28
CA LEU A 602 -4.91 -3.80 12.96
C LEU A 602 -5.91 -2.79 12.40
N PHE A 603 -6.77 -2.22 13.25
CA PHE A 603 -7.70 -1.17 12.83
C PHE A 603 -6.92 0.06 12.33
N GLN A 604 -5.93 0.55 13.08
CA GLN A 604 -5.10 1.67 12.62
C GLN A 604 -4.44 1.38 11.26
N ARG A 605 -3.98 0.14 11.03
CA ARG A 605 -3.32 -0.27 9.79
C ARG A 605 -4.26 -0.39 8.59
N PHE A 606 -5.47 -0.94 8.77
CA PHE A 606 -6.36 -1.30 7.65
C PHE A 606 -7.69 -0.51 7.60
N ARG A 607 -7.98 0.40 8.55
CA ARG A 607 -9.23 1.20 8.59
C ARG A 607 -9.55 1.99 7.32
N ARG A 608 -8.55 2.27 6.49
CA ARG A 608 -8.71 3.02 5.22
C ARG A 608 -9.18 2.13 4.06
N LEU A 609 -9.18 0.82 4.25
CA LEU A 609 -9.36 -0.18 3.20
C LEU A 609 -10.66 -0.97 3.37
N GLY A 610 -11.72 -0.46 4.01
CA GLY A 610 -12.92 -1.27 4.07
C GLY A 610 -14.07 -0.71 4.86
N VAL A 611 -15.08 -1.57 4.98
CA VAL A 611 -16.41 -1.33 5.55
C VAL A 611 -16.47 -1.46 7.07
N TYR A 612 -15.38 -1.94 7.68
CA TYR A 612 -15.33 -2.25 9.10
C TYR A 612 -15.04 -0.98 9.91
N ASP A 613 -15.94 -0.65 10.82
CA ASP A 613 -15.69 0.36 11.84
C ASP A 613 -14.91 -0.21 13.05
N TRP A 614 -14.54 0.66 13.97
CA TRP A 614 -13.85 0.25 15.19
C TRP A 614 -14.66 -0.76 16.02
N GLN A 615 -15.98 -0.61 16.07
CA GLN A 615 -16.84 -1.49 16.85
C GLN A 615 -16.86 -2.89 16.26
N ASP A 616 -16.87 -3.03 14.95
CA ASP A 616 -16.85 -4.33 14.26
C ASP A 616 -15.51 -5.05 14.41
N VAL A 617 -14.39 -4.32 14.37
CA VAL A 617 -13.07 -4.90 14.68
C VAL A 617 -13.00 -5.35 16.14
N LEU A 618 -13.56 -4.56 17.07
CA LEU A 618 -13.62 -4.93 18.48
C LEU A 618 -14.54 -6.13 18.74
N LYS A 619 -15.69 -6.23 18.05
CA LYS A 619 -16.57 -7.41 18.08
C LYS A 619 -15.85 -8.66 17.60
N THR A 620 -15.01 -8.54 16.56
CA THR A 620 -14.16 -9.64 16.07
C THR A 620 -13.20 -10.13 17.16
N ALA A 621 -12.75 -9.23 18.02
CA ALA A 621 -11.95 -9.51 19.21
C ALA A 621 -12.77 -9.88 20.45
N SER A 622 -14.08 -10.07 20.33
CA SER A 622 -14.98 -10.35 21.45
C SER A 622 -14.91 -9.31 22.58
N GLY A 623 -14.60 -8.04 22.26
CA GLY A 623 -14.48 -6.96 23.24
C GLY A 623 -13.10 -6.83 23.90
N ASP A 624 -12.17 -7.75 23.66
CA ASP A 624 -10.84 -7.74 24.30
C ASP A 624 -9.80 -7.04 23.41
N LEU A 625 -9.26 -5.91 23.90
CA LEU A 625 -8.25 -5.09 23.22
C LEU A 625 -6.89 -5.76 23.07
N ASN A 626 -6.62 -6.83 23.82
CA ASN A 626 -5.36 -7.57 23.76
C ASN A 626 -5.50 -8.90 23.02
N LYS A 627 -6.72 -9.29 22.64
CA LYS A 627 -6.95 -10.53 21.91
C LYS A 627 -6.38 -10.43 20.50
N GLU A 628 -5.50 -11.36 20.18
CA GLU A 628 -4.93 -11.47 18.84
C GLU A 628 -6.04 -11.77 17.80
N ILE A 629 -6.18 -10.89 16.83
CA ILE A 629 -7.03 -11.05 15.66
C ILE A 629 -6.16 -11.07 14.39
N MET A 630 -6.78 -11.39 13.26
CA MET A 630 -6.16 -11.42 11.94
C MET A 630 -6.90 -10.47 11.02
N ALA A 631 -6.16 -9.74 10.20
CA ALA A 631 -6.69 -8.96 9.09
C ALA A 631 -5.91 -9.31 7.83
N PHE A 632 -6.59 -9.38 6.70
CA PHE A 632 -5.92 -9.48 5.40
C PHE A 632 -6.48 -8.49 4.42
N ARG A 633 -5.59 -7.93 3.60
CA ARG A 633 -5.91 -7.11 2.44
C ARG A 633 -6.10 -8.02 1.24
N PHE A 634 -7.16 -7.77 0.49
CA PHE A 634 -7.47 -8.45 -0.74
C PHE A 634 -7.74 -7.44 -1.86
N ASP A 635 -7.49 -7.86 -3.08
CA ASP A 635 -7.59 -7.08 -4.30
C ASP A 635 -8.20 -7.93 -5.41
N ASP A 636 -8.38 -7.35 -6.60
CA ASP A 636 -8.80 -8.06 -7.81
C ASP A 636 -10.13 -8.79 -7.61
N SER A 637 -11.05 -8.15 -6.86
CA SER A 637 -12.34 -8.74 -6.53
C SER A 637 -13.21 -8.83 -7.77
N GLU A 638 -13.50 -10.07 -8.16
CA GLU A 638 -14.34 -10.44 -9.29
C GLU A 638 -15.66 -10.97 -8.75
N PRO A 639 -16.77 -10.23 -8.93
CA PRO A 639 -18.11 -10.76 -8.67
C PRO A 639 -18.41 -11.91 -9.63
N VAL A 640 -19.00 -12.98 -9.11
CA VAL A 640 -19.41 -14.14 -9.91
C VAL A 640 -20.90 -14.43 -9.70
N GLY A 641 -21.51 -15.11 -10.67
CA GLY A 641 -22.88 -15.62 -10.51
C GLY A 641 -23.02 -16.45 -9.22
N PRO A 642 -24.19 -16.45 -8.56
CA PRO A 642 -24.36 -17.14 -7.29
C PRO A 642 -24.12 -18.63 -7.48
N ILE A 643 -23.16 -19.18 -6.73
CA ILE A 643 -22.88 -20.63 -6.70
C ILE A 643 -23.43 -21.18 -5.39
N PRO A 644 -24.64 -21.76 -5.36
CA PRO A 644 -25.28 -22.18 -4.11
C PRO A 644 -24.48 -23.29 -3.41
N LEU A 645 -24.54 -23.33 -2.08
CA LEU A 645 -23.90 -24.37 -1.27
C LEU A 645 -24.25 -25.78 -1.75
N SER A 646 -25.50 -26.01 -2.17
CA SER A 646 -25.95 -27.28 -2.72
C SER A 646 -25.20 -27.73 -3.98
N LYS A 647 -24.70 -26.78 -4.81
CA LYS A 647 -23.96 -27.08 -6.05
C LYS A 647 -22.49 -27.37 -5.80
N PHE A 648 -21.81 -26.61 -4.94
CA PHE A 648 -20.36 -26.77 -4.74
C PHE A 648 -19.99 -27.73 -3.59
N GLN A 649 -20.91 -28.05 -2.68
CA GLN A 649 -20.65 -29.02 -1.61
C GLN A 649 -20.39 -30.47 -2.11
N PRO A 650 -21.02 -30.96 -3.21
CA PRO A 650 -20.58 -32.17 -3.89
C PRO A 650 -19.12 -32.14 -4.35
N VAL A 651 -18.66 -31.03 -4.95
CA VAL A 651 -17.27 -30.84 -5.39
C VAL A 651 -16.31 -30.92 -4.20
N LEU A 652 -16.62 -30.22 -3.11
CA LEU A 652 -15.83 -30.30 -1.88
C LEU A 652 -15.72 -31.75 -1.36
N ARG A 653 -16.83 -32.50 -1.37
CA ARG A 653 -16.84 -33.91 -0.93
C ARG A 653 -16.00 -34.80 -1.83
N ALA A 654 -16.04 -34.61 -3.15
CA ALA A 654 -15.21 -35.34 -4.11
C ALA A 654 -13.72 -35.12 -3.86
N HIS A 655 -13.35 -33.91 -3.44
CA HIS A 655 -11.98 -33.53 -3.09
C HIS A 655 -11.60 -33.79 -1.62
N GLY A 656 -12.44 -34.52 -0.87
CA GLY A 656 -12.16 -34.96 0.50
C GLY A 656 -12.38 -33.89 1.58
N VAL A 657 -13.07 -32.80 1.27
CA VAL A 657 -13.38 -31.71 2.20
C VAL A 657 -14.84 -31.83 2.67
N ARG A 658 -15.03 -31.96 3.98
CA ARG A 658 -16.36 -31.94 4.64
C ARG A 658 -16.44 -30.75 5.59
N THR A 659 -17.31 -29.80 5.29
CA THR A 659 -17.42 -28.55 6.06
C THR A 659 -18.82 -27.95 5.97
N GLN A 660 -19.18 -27.18 6.99
CA GLN A 660 -20.37 -26.33 7.05
C GLN A 660 -20.01 -24.83 6.87
N LEU A 661 -18.76 -24.52 6.52
CA LEU A 661 -18.25 -23.17 6.24
C LEU A 661 -18.46 -22.15 7.39
N GLN A 662 -18.35 -22.60 8.64
CA GLN A 662 -18.37 -21.70 9.81
C GLN A 662 -17.05 -20.94 10.01
N SER A 663 -15.98 -21.39 9.36
CA SER A 663 -14.66 -20.75 9.35
C SER A 663 -14.02 -20.88 7.96
N PRO A 664 -12.93 -20.16 7.66
CA PRO A 664 -12.19 -20.39 6.43
C PRO A 664 -11.80 -21.85 6.24
N VAL A 665 -11.79 -22.31 4.99
CA VAL A 665 -11.44 -23.68 4.62
C VAL A 665 -10.42 -23.64 3.49
N LYS A 666 -9.30 -24.35 3.67
CA LYS A 666 -8.33 -24.56 2.60
C LYS A 666 -8.86 -25.61 1.62
N ILE A 667 -8.79 -25.31 0.34
CA ILE A 667 -9.18 -26.22 -0.73
C ILE A 667 -7.99 -26.45 -1.67
N ARG A 668 -8.01 -27.55 -2.41
CA ARG A 668 -7.01 -27.82 -3.46
C ARG A 668 -7.29 -26.94 -4.69
N GLY A 669 -6.28 -26.72 -5.52
CA GLY A 669 -6.41 -25.89 -6.73
C GLY A 669 -7.42 -26.47 -7.72
N GLU A 670 -7.49 -27.80 -7.83
CA GLU A 670 -8.46 -28.52 -8.68
C GLU A 670 -9.89 -28.31 -8.19
N ALA A 671 -10.12 -28.41 -6.88
CA ALA A 671 -11.41 -28.11 -6.27
C ALA A 671 -11.81 -26.64 -6.47
N PHE A 672 -10.85 -25.72 -6.38
CA PHE A 672 -11.09 -24.30 -6.68
C PHE A 672 -11.53 -24.11 -8.14
N ALA A 673 -10.81 -24.71 -9.09
CA ALA A 673 -11.10 -24.60 -10.51
C ALA A 673 -12.50 -25.16 -10.85
N GLU A 674 -12.85 -26.35 -10.33
CA GLU A 674 -14.19 -26.92 -10.52
C GLU A 674 -15.29 -26.04 -9.93
N ILE A 675 -15.09 -25.49 -8.72
CA ILE A 675 -16.08 -24.61 -8.09
C ILE A 675 -16.22 -23.30 -8.88
N TYR A 676 -15.11 -22.68 -9.28
CA TYR A 676 -15.13 -21.42 -10.03
C TYR A 676 -15.75 -21.60 -11.42
N ALA A 677 -15.55 -22.75 -12.08
CA ALA A 677 -16.21 -23.06 -13.35
C ALA A 677 -17.75 -23.05 -13.25
N LEU A 678 -18.32 -23.46 -12.11
CA LEU A 678 -19.78 -23.43 -11.88
C LEU A 678 -20.38 -22.03 -11.97
N ALA A 679 -19.58 -20.96 -11.80
CA ALA A 679 -20.06 -19.59 -11.96
C ALA A 679 -20.53 -19.31 -13.40
N PHE A 680 -19.84 -19.88 -14.40
CA PHE A 680 -20.08 -19.63 -15.82
C PHE A 680 -21.17 -20.53 -16.42
N ASP A 681 -21.59 -21.57 -15.70
CA ASP A 681 -22.71 -22.45 -16.07
C ASP A 681 -24.08 -21.91 -15.60
N THR A 682 -24.10 -20.76 -14.91
CA THR A 682 -25.34 -20.16 -14.38
C THR A 682 -25.94 -19.20 -15.42
N PRO A 683 -27.19 -19.40 -15.89
CA PRO A 683 -27.79 -18.60 -16.97
C PRO A 683 -27.97 -17.09 -16.70
N GLU A 684 -27.70 -16.61 -15.48
CA GLU A 684 -28.05 -15.27 -15.01
C GLU A 684 -26.96 -14.20 -15.25
N VAL A 685 -25.83 -14.54 -15.88
CA VAL A 685 -24.69 -13.59 -16.09
C VAL A 685 -24.27 -13.48 -17.56
N ARG A 686 -25.23 -13.51 -18.49
CA ARG A 686 -25.00 -13.07 -19.88
C ARG A 686 -25.61 -11.71 -20.15
#